data_AF-A0AA38YYP9-F1
#
_entry.id   AF-A0AA38YYP9-F1
#
_cell.length_a   1.000
_cell.length_b   1.000
_cell.length_c   1.000
_cell.angle_alpha   90.00
_cell.angle_beta   90.00
_cell.angle_gamma   90.00
#
_symmetry.space_group_name_H-M   'P 1'
#
loop_
_entity.id
_entity.type
_entity.pdbx_description
1 polymer ?
#
loop_
_entity_poly.entity_id
_entity_poly.type
_entity_poly.pdbx_seq_one_letter_code
_entity_poly.pdbx_strand_id
1 'polypeptide(L)'
;MATPNSTPIDSSSADEAAAKAMHKRYEGLVTVRTKAIKGKGAWYWAHLEPILVPNPDTGLPKAVKLKCSLCEAVFSASNPSRTASEHLKRGTCPNFSSALRPISTVSPSLALPPSHNHRKRSAHMGAPSSSYHVSSLAMVDSPRFCGELGYSSPPPVQNPVGSGGEKVLSHHQLVLSGGKEDLGALAMLEDSVKRLKSPKASPGPELSKEQINSALELLADWFYESCGSVSFSSLEHPKFQAFLNQVGLPSVSRREFSGARLDTKFDEAKIESEARIRDAMFFQVASDGWNSKNFGFSSGEENLVKFTVNLPNGTSVFQKAVFTGGSVPSKHAEEILWETITGICGNVVQRCVGIVADKYKAKALRNLEIQNHWMVNLSCQLQGFISLIKDFSKELPLFSIVTEKCLKLANFINIKSQVRHSFHKFQLQELDHVGLLRVPPSKCDNMKNFVHVYAMLEDIMSNAQVLQLVVMDESYKVICVEDPAAREVADMIQDVRFWNELDAVHSLVKLIREMAQEIEVERPLVGQCLPLWEELRTKVREWCVKFNIDEEPVEKIVEKRFRKNYHPAWSAAFILDPFYLMKDTSGKYLPPFKCLTHEQEKDVDKLITRLVTREEAHIALMELMKWRSEGLDPLYAQAVQVKQQDPVTGKMKIANPQSSRLVWETCLKDFKSLGKVAVRLIFLHATACGFKCNWSFMRWICVHGHSRVGLDRAQKMIFIAAHAKLERRDFSSEEEKDAELFAMANGENDMLNEVFADAPSV
;
A
#
# COMPACT_ATOMS: atom_id res chain seq x y z
N MET A 1 44.34 64.00 44.55
CA MET A 1 44.60 63.04 45.65
C MET A 1 43.27 62.38 45.98
N ALA A 2 43.15 61.06 46.17
CA ALA A 2 44.17 60.01 46.01
C ALA A 2 43.53 58.67 45.61
N THR A 3 44.35 57.80 45.03
CA THR A 3 44.23 56.33 45.05
C THR A 3 45.48 55.79 45.77
N PRO A 4 45.55 54.50 46.17
CA PRO A 4 44.54 53.43 46.09
C PRO A 4 44.19 52.83 47.47
N ASN A 5 43.36 51.79 47.49
CA ASN A 5 43.75 50.53 48.14
C ASN A 5 42.99 49.34 47.55
N SER A 6 43.64 48.19 47.41
CA SER A 6 43.12 47.02 46.68
C SER A 6 43.35 45.71 47.44
N THR A 7 42.28 44.96 47.68
CA THR A 7 42.31 43.61 48.29
C THR A 7 41.82 42.56 47.30
N PRO A 8 42.62 41.52 46.96
CA PRO A 8 42.28 40.54 45.92
C PRO A 8 41.59 39.28 46.49
N ILE A 9 40.25 39.30 46.55
CA ILE A 9 39.36 38.19 46.98
C ILE A 9 38.03 38.36 46.22
N ASP A 10 37.37 37.38 45.57
CA ASP A 10 37.72 35.99 45.22
C ASP A 10 37.46 35.80 43.72
N SER A 11 38.37 35.16 42.98
CA SER A 11 38.08 34.66 41.62
C SER A 11 37.70 33.17 41.60
N SER A 12 38.23 32.37 42.52
CA SER A 12 38.05 30.91 42.55
C SER A 12 36.61 30.49 42.85
N SER A 13 35.89 31.22 43.70
CA SER A 13 34.51 30.89 44.07
C SER A 13 33.53 31.05 42.90
N ALA A 14 33.78 32.02 42.00
CA ALA A 14 33.02 32.19 40.76
C ALA A 14 33.30 31.06 39.75
N ASP A 15 34.56 30.68 39.57
CA ASP A 15 34.96 29.57 38.69
C ASP A 15 34.43 28.23 39.20
N GLU A 16 34.42 27.98 40.52
CA GLU A 16 33.85 26.77 41.10
C GLU A 16 32.32 26.70 40.93
N ALA A 17 31.63 27.83 41.03
CA ALA A 17 30.20 27.93 40.75
C ALA A 17 29.89 27.65 39.26
N ALA A 18 30.71 28.18 38.34
CA ALA A 18 30.61 27.90 36.91
C ALA A 18 30.88 26.41 36.59
N ALA A 19 31.90 25.81 37.21
CA ALA A 19 32.22 24.38 37.09
C ALA A 19 31.07 23.47 37.53
N LYS A 20 30.37 23.83 38.62
CA LYS A 20 29.17 23.13 39.12
C LYS A 20 27.98 23.29 38.17
N ALA A 21 27.81 24.47 37.57
CA ALA A 21 26.77 24.70 36.55
C ALA A 21 27.02 23.88 35.27
N MET A 22 28.27 23.75 34.82
CA MET A 22 28.64 22.92 33.66
C MET A 22 28.40 21.43 33.93
N HIS A 23 28.76 20.91 35.11
CA HIS A 23 28.41 19.54 35.52
C HIS A 23 26.89 19.32 35.49
N LYS A 24 26.09 20.21 36.10
CA LYS A 24 24.63 20.09 36.12
C LYS A 24 24.02 20.06 34.71
N ARG A 25 24.60 20.80 33.76
CA ARG A 25 24.20 20.78 32.34
C ARG A 25 24.60 19.47 31.63
N TYR A 26 25.78 18.93 31.94
CA TYR A 26 26.23 17.63 31.44
C TYR A 26 25.31 16.49 31.91
N GLU A 27 25.01 16.40 33.20
CA GLU A 27 24.08 15.40 33.76
C GLU A 27 22.66 15.49 33.15
N GLY A 28 22.19 16.72 32.89
CA GLY A 28 20.94 16.95 32.16
C GLY A 28 20.98 16.38 30.74
N LEU A 29 22.08 16.57 30.01
CA LEU A 29 22.26 16.04 28.65
C LEU A 29 22.46 14.52 28.62
N VAL A 30 23.15 13.93 29.60
CA VAL A 30 23.24 12.47 29.78
C VAL A 30 21.85 11.89 30.05
N THR A 31 21.07 12.51 30.94
CA THR A 31 19.68 12.11 31.21
C THR A 31 18.79 12.19 29.97
N VAL A 32 18.95 13.24 29.15
CA VAL A 32 18.26 13.37 27.85
C VAL A 32 18.68 12.27 26.89
N ARG A 33 19.98 11.97 26.75
CA ARG A 33 20.49 10.88 25.89
C ARG A 33 19.86 9.54 26.28
N THR A 34 19.93 9.16 27.55
CA THR A 34 19.41 7.88 28.05
C THR A 34 17.90 7.70 27.82
N LYS A 35 17.11 8.78 27.93
CA LYS A 35 15.68 8.75 27.59
C LYS A 35 15.44 8.73 26.07
N ALA A 36 16.18 9.53 25.31
CA ALA A 36 15.96 9.71 23.88
C ALA A 36 16.48 8.55 23.01
N ILE A 37 17.44 7.75 23.50
CA ILE A 37 17.90 6.50 22.88
C ILE A 37 16.77 5.49 22.66
N LYS A 38 15.66 5.57 23.41
CA LYS A 38 14.48 4.71 23.25
C LYS A 38 13.29 5.40 22.55
N GLY A 39 13.53 6.49 21.80
CA GLY A 39 12.45 7.25 21.16
C GLY A 39 12.89 8.03 19.92
N LYS A 40 12.13 9.06 19.52
CA LYS A 40 12.34 9.83 18.27
C LYS A 40 13.74 10.48 18.11
N GLY A 41 14.54 10.53 19.17
CA GLY A 41 15.93 11.03 19.14
C GLY A 41 17.01 9.95 18.97
N ALA A 42 16.65 8.66 18.96
CA ALA A 42 17.60 7.55 19.01
C ALA A 42 18.63 7.60 17.87
N TRP A 43 18.19 7.93 16.65
CA TRP A 43 19.01 7.97 15.44
C TRP A 43 20.22 8.91 15.51
N TYR A 44 20.23 9.88 16.43
CA TYR A 44 21.40 10.74 16.68
C TYR A 44 22.00 10.60 18.07
N TRP A 45 21.22 10.28 19.09
CA TRP A 45 21.74 10.04 20.45
C TRP A 45 22.52 8.72 20.58
N ALA A 46 22.38 7.80 19.63
CA ALA A 46 23.30 6.68 19.47
C ALA A 46 24.72 7.14 19.09
N HIS A 47 24.84 8.23 18.31
CA HIS A 47 26.12 8.67 17.73
C HIS A 47 26.70 9.95 18.34
N LEU A 48 25.90 10.75 19.05
CA LEU A 48 26.34 11.97 19.75
C LEU A 48 26.39 11.76 21.26
N GLU A 49 27.55 11.99 21.86
CA GLU A 49 27.83 11.80 23.28
C GLU A 49 28.10 13.14 23.96
N PRO A 50 27.44 13.49 25.09
CA PRO A 50 27.84 14.62 25.91
C PRO A 50 29.26 14.43 26.44
N ILE A 51 30.08 15.49 26.41
CA ILE A 51 31.40 15.52 27.04
C ILE A 51 31.61 16.84 27.81
N LEU A 52 32.37 16.77 28.90
CA LEU A 52 32.92 17.93 29.58
C LEU A 52 34.30 18.25 29.00
N VAL A 53 34.52 19.51 28.63
CA VAL A 53 35.81 20.01 28.15
C VAL A 53 36.47 20.81 29.28
N PRO A 54 37.60 20.36 29.84
CA PRO A 54 38.32 21.11 30.89
C PRO A 54 38.99 22.36 30.32
N ASN A 55 39.27 23.33 31.20
CA ASN A 55 40.15 24.45 30.92
C ASN A 55 41.62 23.98 31.03
N PRO A 56 42.49 24.20 30.03
CA PRO A 56 43.88 23.73 30.10
C PRO A 56 44.65 24.32 31.29
N ASP A 57 44.33 25.55 31.71
CA ASP A 57 45.10 26.28 32.73
C ASP A 57 44.64 25.97 34.18
N THR A 58 43.42 25.44 34.36
CA THR A 58 42.82 25.23 35.70
C THR A 58 42.18 23.86 35.91
N GLY A 59 42.10 23.00 34.88
CA GLY A 59 41.47 21.67 34.94
C GLY A 59 39.94 21.68 35.08
N LEU A 60 39.33 22.78 35.54
CA LEU A 60 37.89 22.90 35.76
C LEU A 60 37.09 22.82 34.44
N PRO A 61 35.85 22.27 34.44
CA PRO A 61 35.04 22.16 33.23
C PRO A 61 34.63 23.51 32.66
N LYS A 62 35.16 23.84 31.48
CA LYS A 62 34.96 25.11 30.75
C LYS A 62 33.70 25.12 29.91
N ALA A 63 33.30 23.96 29.36
CA ALA A 63 32.12 23.83 28.51
C ALA A 63 31.59 22.39 28.46
N VAL A 64 30.27 22.25 28.26
CA VAL A 64 29.67 21.00 27.79
C VAL A 64 29.57 21.01 26.27
N LYS A 65 30.04 19.95 25.61
CA LYS A 65 29.99 19.77 24.15
C LYS A 65 29.39 18.41 23.78
N LEU A 66 29.08 18.21 22.51
CA LEU A 66 28.68 16.91 21.94
C LEU A 66 29.82 16.37 21.08
N LYS A 67 30.23 15.13 21.30
CA LYS A 67 31.24 14.41 20.52
C LYS A 67 30.54 13.39 19.60
N CYS A 68 30.95 13.28 18.35
CA CYS A 68 30.47 12.24 17.45
C CYS A 68 31.33 10.98 17.59
N SER A 69 30.76 9.87 18.03
CA SER A 69 31.46 8.58 18.19
C SER A 69 31.87 7.92 16.87
N LEU A 70 31.43 8.45 15.72
CA LEU A 70 31.78 7.92 14.39
C LEU A 70 33.00 8.61 13.76
N CYS A 71 33.34 9.84 14.16
CA CYS A 71 34.46 10.60 13.58
C CYS A 71 35.18 11.52 14.58
N GLU A 72 34.92 11.36 15.88
CA GLU A 72 35.50 12.10 17.01
C GLU A 72 35.26 13.62 17.03
N ALA A 73 34.62 14.19 16.01
CA ALA A 73 34.34 15.62 15.88
C ALA A 73 33.45 16.16 17.02
N VAL A 74 33.71 17.42 17.44
CA VAL A 74 33.15 18.00 18.67
C VAL A 74 32.38 19.30 18.39
N PHE A 75 31.12 19.34 18.83
CA PHE A 75 30.10 20.34 18.49
C PHE A 75 29.50 21.02 19.72
N SER A 76 28.71 22.09 19.50
CA SER A 76 27.98 22.76 20.57
C SER A 76 26.84 21.89 21.13
N ALA A 77 26.75 21.81 22.46
CA ALA A 77 25.61 21.19 23.16
C ALA A 77 24.44 22.16 23.40
N SER A 78 24.25 23.19 22.56
CA SER A 78 23.12 24.13 22.64
C SER A 78 21.86 23.63 21.93
N ASN A 79 21.99 22.93 20.81
CA ASN A 79 20.87 22.33 20.08
C ASN A 79 21.30 20.99 19.46
N PRO A 80 21.10 19.86 20.18
CA PRO A 80 21.52 18.54 19.73
C PRO A 80 20.87 18.08 18.41
N SER A 81 19.59 18.38 18.19
CA SER A 81 18.88 17.97 16.97
C SER A 81 19.32 18.77 15.74
N ARG A 82 19.63 20.07 15.88
CA ARG A 82 20.29 20.84 14.81
C ARG A 82 21.68 20.27 14.49
N THR A 83 22.48 20.02 15.53
CA THR A 83 23.82 19.42 15.40
C THR A 83 23.76 18.08 14.64
N ALA A 84 22.82 17.20 15.01
CA ALA A 84 22.56 15.95 14.30
C ALA A 84 22.13 16.13 12.83
N SER A 85 21.29 17.14 12.55
CA SER A 85 20.80 17.41 11.19
C SER A 85 21.91 17.94 10.28
N GLU A 86 22.79 18.80 10.79
CA GLU A 86 23.92 19.37 10.03
C GLU A 86 25.11 18.41 9.95
N HIS A 87 25.36 17.60 10.99
CA HIS A 87 26.48 16.67 11.00
C HIS A 87 26.17 15.34 10.30
N LEU A 88 25.14 14.64 10.78
CA LEU A 88 24.81 13.29 10.34
C LEU A 88 23.93 13.35 9.08
N LYS A 89 22.76 14.00 9.15
CA LYS A 89 21.76 13.95 8.06
C LYS A 89 22.20 14.71 6.79
N ARG A 90 23.03 15.75 6.91
CA ARG A 90 23.65 16.47 5.76
C ARG A 90 25.01 15.90 5.34
N GLY A 91 25.45 14.76 5.89
CA GLY A 91 26.59 14.01 5.38
C GLY A 91 27.98 14.62 5.63
N THR A 92 28.15 15.50 6.62
CA THR A 92 29.49 16.00 7.00
C THR A 92 30.24 15.06 7.96
N CYS A 93 29.57 14.04 8.50
CA CYS A 93 30.21 12.89 9.12
C CYS A 93 30.62 11.85 8.05
N PRO A 94 31.92 11.67 7.75
CA PRO A 94 32.35 10.76 6.68
C PRO A 94 31.93 9.30 6.94
N ASN A 95 31.83 8.92 8.22
CA ASN A 95 31.55 7.56 8.66
C ASN A 95 30.06 7.29 8.97
N PHE A 96 29.14 8.21 8.62
CA PHE A 96 27.69 8.00 8.81
C PHE A 96 26.99 7.47 7.55
N SER A 97 27.56 7.68 6.36
CA SER A 97 26.91 7.39 5.07
C SER A 97 27.38 6.09 4.39
N SER A 98 28.05 5.20 5.11
CA SER A 98 28.52 3.90 4.59
C SER A 98 27.46 2.80 4.52
N ALA A 99 26.31 2.98 5.18
CA ALA A 99 25.27 1.96 5.32
C ALA A 99 24.00 2.18 4.46
N LEU A 100 23.86 3.33 3.79
CA LEU A 100 22.65 3.68 3.02
C LEU A 100 22.99 4.40 1.70
N ARG A 101 22.96 3.66 0.59
CA ARG A 101 22.90 4.19 -0.78
C ARG A 101 22.01 3.33 -1.69
N PRO A 102 20.75 3.72 -1.91
CA PRO A 102 20.03 3.37 -3.13
C PRO A 102 20.75 3.98 -4.35
N ILE A 103 20.75 3.28 -5.48
CA ILE A 103 21.40 3.75 -6.71
C ILE A 103 20.36 4.44 -7.59
N SER A 104 20.49 5.75 -7.81
CA SER A 104 20.35 6.42 -9.13
C SER A 104 20.43 7.94 -9.04
N THR A 105 21.42 8.53 -9.70
CA THR A 105 21.29 9.60 -10.73
C THR A 105 22.66 10.20 -11.08
N VAL A 106 22.70 10.93 -12.20
CA VAL A 106 23.82 11.71 -12.79
C VAL A 106 24.75 10.96 -13.75
N SER A 107 24.55 11.29 -15.03
CA SER A 107 25.55 11.51 -16.08
C SER A 107 25.37 12.97 -16.58
N PRO A 108 26.28 13.59 -17.36
CA PRO A 108 27.38 12.99 -18.15
C PRO A 108 28.77 13.69 -18.05
N SER A 109 29.78 13.10 -18.71
CA SER A 109 30.79 13.76 -19.59
C SER A 109 32.27 13.35 -19.39
N LEU A 110 32.78 12.59 -20.38
CA LEU A 110 34.07 12.77 -21.08
C LEU A 110 35.41 12.80 -20.31
N ALA A 111 36.13 11.67 -20.30
CA ALA A 111 37.57 11.58 -20.67
C ALA A 111 38.01 10.12 -20.94
N LEU A 112 38.95 9.94 -21.90
CA LEU A 112 39.59 8.68 -22.36
C LEU A 112 40.89 9.08 -23.12
N PRO A 113 41.82 8.16 -23.52
CA PRO A 113 42.05 6.73 -23.20
C PRO A 113 43.49 6.57 -22.62
N PRO A 114 44.28 5.48 -22.80
CA PRO A 114 44.03 4.05 -23.16
C PRO A 114 44.50 3.12 -21.99
N SER A 115 44.80 1.81 -22.04
CA SER A 115 44.87 0.66 -23.00
C SER A 115 44.76 -0.65 -22.13
N HIS A 116 44.97 -1.93 -22.51
CA HIS A 116 45.51 -2.66 -23.68
C HIS A 116 44.72 -3.99 -23.90
N ASN A 117 44.98 -4.74 -24.96
CA ASN A 117 44.19 -5.90 -25.45
C ASN A 117 44.49 -7.27 -24.77
N HIS A 118 43.58 -8.27 -24.92
CA HIS A 118 43.77 -9.43 -25.84
C HIS A 118 42.67 -10.56 -25.80
N ARG A 119 42.23 -11.01 -27.00
CA ARG A 119 41.69 -12.34 -27.48
C ARG A 119 40.69 -13.15 -26.60
N LYS A 120 39.53 -13.71 -27.03
CA LYS A 120 38.81 -13.99 -28.33
C LYS A 120 39.02 -15.38 -29.02
N ARG A 121 38.09 -16.35 -28.78
CA ARG A 121 37.45 -17.39 -29.68
C ARG A 121 36.56 -18.32 -28.79
N SER A 122 35.37 -18.88 -29.13
CA SER A 122 34.75 -19.46 -30.36
C SER A 122 35.00 -20.99 -30.50
N ALA A 123 34.05 -21.91 -30.79
CA ALA A 123 32.56 -21.88 -30.79
C ALA A 123 31.94 -23.31 -31.00
N HIS A 124 30.61 -23.43 -30.82
CA HIS A 124 29.64 -24.28 -31.57
C HIS A 124 29.39 -25.81 -31.33
N MET A 125 28.08 -26.11 -31.18
CA MET A 125 27.26 -27.26 -31.67
C MET A 125 27.38 -28.69 -31.09
N GLY A 126 26.22 -29.32 -30.83
CA GLY A 126 26.07 -30.78 -30.63
C GLY A 126 24.87 -31.23 -29.77
N ALA A 127 23.85 -31.84 -30.38
CA ALA A 127 22.70 -32.57 -29.77
C ALA A 127 22.20 -33.62 -30.80
N PRO A 128 21.29 -34.59 -30.51
CA PRO A 128 20.54 -34.93 -29.27
C PRO A 128 20.90 -36.37 -28.78
N SER A 129 20.09 -37.31 -28.24
CA SER A 129 18.65 -37.46 -27.87
C SER A 129 18.41 -38.69 -26.94
N SER A 130 17.34 -38.65 -26.12
CA SER A 130 16.54 -39.79 -25.58
C SER A 130 17.26 -40.82 -24.65
N SER A 131 16.62 -41.72 -23.87
CA SER A 131 15.19 -42.05 -23.67
C SER A 131 14.85 -42.74 -22.31
N TYR A 132 13.66 -42.48 -21.75
CA TYR A 132 12.72 -43.38 -20.99
C TYR A 132 13.01 -44.11 -19.64
N HIS A 133 11.96 -44.08 -18.78
CA HIS A 133 11.43 -45.10 -17.81
C HIS A 133 12.23 -45.54 -16.54
N VAL A 134 11.61 -46.02 -15.42
CA VAL A 134 10.35 -45.66 -14.72
C VAL A 134 10.28 -46.26 -13.27
N SER A 135 9.64 -45.52 -12.34
CA SER A 135 8.96 -45.81 -11.03
C SER A 135 9.19 -47.06 -10.10
N SER A 136 8.86 -46.83 -8.80
CA SER A 136 8.24 -47.76 -7.80
C SER A 136 9.11 -48.75 -6.98
N LEU A 137 8.77 -49.17 -5.72
CA LEU A 137 8.01 -48.61 -4.56
C LEU A 137 8.15 -49.53 -3.30
N ALA A 138 7.57 -49.12 -2.14
CA ALA A 138 7.36 -49.87 -0.87
C ALA A 138 8.61 -50.25 -0.02
N MET A 139 8.58 -50.62 1.28
CA MET A 139 7.79 -50.34 2.53
C MET A 139 7.88 -51.57 3.47
N VAL A 140 7.90 -51.38 4.81
CA VAL A 140 7.31 -52.21 5.93
C VAL A 140 8.03 -51.96 7.29
N ASP A 141 7.41 -52.36 8.41
CA ASP A 141 7.46 -51.77 9.76
C ASP A 141 8.36 -52.42 10.86
N SER A 142 8.37 -51.78 12.05
CA SER A 142 9.02 -52.17 13.33
C SER A 142 8.08 -53.00 14.25
N PRO A 143 8.52 -53.64 15.39
CA PRO A 143 8.35 -52.98 16.71
C PRO A 143 9.23 -53.42 17.94
N ARG A 144 9.60 -52.42 18.78
CA ARG A 144 9.51 -52.31 20.28
C ARG A 144 10.12 -53.33 21.31
N PHE A 145 10.76 -52.74 22.36
CA PHE A 145 10.53 -52.88 23.85
C PHE A 145 11.62 -53.45 24.83
N CYS A 146 12.10 -52.56 25.73
CA CYS A 146 12.59 -52.64 27.14
C CYS A 146 13.33 -53.88 27.76
N GLY A 147 14.39 -53.64 28.58
CA GLY A 147 15.00 -54.62 29.52
C GLY A 147 16.30 -54.16 30.25
N GLU A 148 16.35 -54.32 31.57
CA GLU A 148 17.24 -53.70 32.60
C GLU A 148 18.68 -54.26 32.86
N LEU A 149 19.47 -53.55 33.70
CA LEU A 149 20.67 -53.97 34.52
C LEU A 149 22.00 -54.37 33.80
N GLY A 150 23.22 -54.14 34.33
CA GLY A 150 23.67 -53.31 35.49
C GLY A 150 25.14 -53.59 35.95
N TYR A 151 25.90 -52.54 36.35
CA TYR A 151 27.26 -52.56 36.99
C TYR A 151 28.44 -53.16 36.16
N SER A 152 29.76 -52.89 36.38
CA SER A 152 30.50 -52.18 37.45
C SER A 152 31.77 -51.43 36.90
N SER A 153 32.71 -50.96 37.75
CA SER A 153 33.78 -49.96 37.39
C SER A 153 35.27 -50.41 37.72
N PRO A 154 36.35 -49.56 37.79
CA PRO A 154 37.71 -49.86 37.25
C PRO A 154 38.80 -49.88 38.39
N PRO A 155 40.09 -49.40 38.30
CA PRO A 155 41.10 -49.15 37.22
C PRO A 155 42.38 -50.04 37.48
N PRO A 156 43.70 -49.65 37.57
CA PRO A 156 44.52 -48.48 37.14
C PRO A 156 45.94 -48.78 36.53
N VAL A 157 46.79 -47.74 36.48
CA VAL A 157 48.20 -47.49 36.01
C VAL A 157 49.35 -48.49 36.31
N GLN A 158 50.39 -48.52 35.44
CA GLN A 158 51.76 -47.99 35.72
C GLN A 158 52.73 -47.97 34.48
N ASN A 159 53.75 -47.09 34.50
CA ASN A 159 54.81 -46.92 33.48
C ASN A 159 56.15 -47.56 33.94
N PRO A 160 57.20 -47.69 33.07
CA PRO A 160 58.32 -46.73 33.15
C PRO A 160 59.19 -46.48 31.87
N VAL A 161 59.98 -45.37 31.89
CA VAL A 161 61.38 -45.13 31.39
C VAL A 161 61.84 -45.87 30.09
N GLY A 162 62.33 -45.22 29.02
CA GLY A 162 63.52 -44.34 28.90
C GLY A 162 64.75 -45.16 28.40
N SER A 163 65.72 -44.71 27.59
CA SER A 163 66.21 -43.37 27.18
C SER A 163 66.99 -43.47 25.85
N GLY A 164 67.22 -42.37 25.09
CA GLY A 164 68.23 -42.36 24.01
C GLY A 164 68.12 -41.33 22.87
N GLY A 165 69.07 -40.37 22.82
CA GLY A 165 69.81 -39.94 21.61
C GLY A 165 69.12 -39.34 20.36
N GLU A 166 69.17 -38.01 20.23
CA GLU A 166 69.61 -37.26 19.03
C GLU A 166 69.47 -37.87 17.60
N LYS A 167 68.56 -37.35 16.74
CA LYS A 167 68.86 -36.32 15.69
C LYS A 167 67.79 -36.12 14.58
N VAL A 168 67.67 -34.85 14.16
CA VAL A 168 67.46 -34.34 12.78
C VAL A 168 66.17 -34.70 11.98
N LEU A 169 65.36 -33.63 11.79
CA LEU A 169 64.58 -33.21 10.60
C LEU A 169 63.59 -34.15 9.85
N SER A 170 62.48 -33.48 9.48
CA SER A 170 61.68 -33.63 8.24
C SER A 170 60.59 -34.72 8.16
N HIS A 171 59.60 -34.41 7.32
CA HIS A 171 58.31 -35.08 7.19
C HIS A 171 58.34 -36.61 7.10
N HIS A 172 57.79 -37.28 8.12
CA HIS A 172 57.02 -38.49 7.85
C HIS A 172 55.63 -38.11 7.33
N GLN A 173 55.49 -38.22 6.00
CA GLN A 173 54.22 -38.05 5.31
C GLN A 173 53.26 -39.18 5.69
N LEU A 174 52.13 -38.86 6.34
CA LEU A 174 51.09 -39.86 6.62
C LEU A 174 50.50 -40.34 5.29
N VAL A 175 50.78 -41.60 4.93
CA VAL A 175 50.18 -42.23 3.75
C VAL A 175 48.80 -42.76 4.12
N LEU A 176 47.79 -41.92 3.87
CA LEU A 176 46.38 -42.28 3.97
C LEU A 176 46.03 -43.18 2.77
N SER A 177 45.19 -44.21 2.97
CA SER A 177 44.97 -45.26 1.97
C SER A 177 44.22 -44.82 0.71
N GLY A 178 43.42 -43.75 0.79
CA GLY A 178 42.80 -43.06 -0.35
C GLY A 178 43.63 -41.89 -0.90
N GLY A 179 44.85 -41.67 -0.38
CA GLY A 179 45.77 -40.66 -0.87
C GLY A 179 45.37 -39.23 -0.49
N LYS A 180 45.45 -38.31 -1.46
CA LYS A 180 45.27 -36.87 -1.20
C LYS A 180 43.79 -36.47 -0.96
N GLU A 181 42.86 -37.28 -1.47
CA GLU A 181 41.42 -37.11 -1.28
C GLU A 181 41.02 -37.20 0.21
N ASP A 182 41.65 -38.13 0.95
CA ASP A 182 41.36 -38.39 2.37
C ASP A 182 41.59 -37.16 3.26
N LEU A 183 42.42 -36.19 2.84
CA LEU A 183 42.67 -34.96 3.61
C LEU A 183 41.39 -34.14 3.86
N GLY A 184 40.42 -34.18 2.93
CA GLY A 184 39.11 -33.54 3.12
C GLY A 184 38.28 -34.23 4.20
N ALA A 185 38.22 -35.56 4.17
CA ALA A 185 37.54 -36.36 5.18
C ALA A 185 38.21 -36.23 6.57
N LEU A 186 39.54 -36.16 6.61
CA LEU A 186 40.31 -36.02 7.85
C LEU A 186 40.14 -34.62 8.46
N ALA A 187 40.03 -33.56 7.63
CA ALA A 187 39.66 -32.22 8.11
C ALA A 187 38.24 -32.17 8.69
N MET A 188 37.26 -32.84 8.04
CA MET A 188 35.90 -32.97 8.58
C MET A 188 35.83 -33.80 9.87
N LEU A 189 36.67 -34.83 9.98
CA LEU A 189 36.82 -35.62 11.21
C LEU A 189 37.46 -34.80 12.33
N GLU A 190 38.51 -34.02 12.05
CA GLU A 190 39.10 -33.08 13.01
C GLU A 190 38.07 -32.04 13.50
N ASP A 191 37.28 -31.44 12.59
CA ASP A 191 36.26 -30.47 12.97
C ASP A 191 35.15 -31.12 13.82
N SER A 192 34.74 -32.34 13.48
CA SER A 192 33.81 -33.14 14.29
C SER A 192 34.39 -33.43 15.68
N VAL A 193 35.68 -33.78 15.78
CA VAL A 193 36.38 -34.00 17.06
C VAL A 193 36.56 -32.71 17.85
N LYS A 194 36.80 -31.57 17.19
CA LYS A 194 36.83 -30.24 17.84
C LYS A 194 35.46 -29.90 18.41
N ARG A 195 34.38 -30.03 17.62
CA ARG A 195 32.98 -29.83 18.04
C ARG A 195 32.55 -30.74 19.19
N LEU A 196 33.07 -31.96 19.27
CA LEU A 196 32.82 -32.90 20.38
C LEU A 196 33.65 -32.59 21.63
N LYS A 197 34.79 -31.90 21.50
CA LYS A 197 35.67 -31.52 22.62
C LYS A 197 35.40 -30.12 23.17
N SER A 198 34.73 -29.24 22.43
CA SER A 198 34.31 -27.90 22.89
C SER A 198 32.84 -27.91 23.36
N PRO A 199 32.53 -27.69 24.65
CA PRO A 199 31.15 -27.65 25.14
C PRO A 199 30.42 -26.36 24.71
N LYS A 200 29.79 -26.41 23.53
CA LYS A 200 29.10 -25.31 22.82
C LYS A 200 30.02 -24.14 22.42
N ALA A 201 29.75 -23.57 21.25
CA ALA A 201 30.16 -22.19 20.98
C ALA A 201 29.45 -21.27 21.98
N SER A 202 30.14 -20.24 22.47
CA SER A 202 29.52 -19.21 23.32
C SER A 202 28.29 -18.64 22.61
N PRO A 203 27.12 -18.56 23.27
CA PRO A 203 25.97 -17.90 22.67
C PRO A 203 26.35 -16.45 22.34
N GLY A 204 25.87 -15.95 21.19
CA GLY A 204 25.75 -14.51 21.01
C GLY A 204 24.89 -13.93 22.13
N PRO A 205 24.98 -12.62 22.42
CA PRO A 205 24.35 -12.01 23.59
C PRO A 205 22.89 -12.45 23.73
N GLU A 206 22.61 -13.25 24.76
CA GLU A 206 21.32 -13.93 24.89
C GLU A 206 20.22 -12.89 25.03
N LEU A 207 19.35 -12.82 24.01
CA LEU A 207 18.18 -11.95 24.02
C LEU A 207 17.31 -12.30 25.24
N SER A 208 16.88 -11.28 25.97
CA SER A 208 15.99 -11.50 27.12
C SER A 208 14.67 -12.13 26.63
N LYS A 209 13.96 -12.80 27.55
CA LYS A 209 12.68 -13.44 27.19
C LYS A 209 11.66 -12.43 26.64
N GLU A 210 11.69 -11.19 27.13
CA GLU A 210 10.89 -10.09 26.60
C GLU A 210 11.33 -9.68 25.19
N GLN A 211 12.63 -9.65 24.90
CA GLN A 211 13.16 -9.34 23.56
C GLN A 211 12.81 -10.43 22.54
N ILE A 212 12.97 -11.71 22.91
CA ILE A 212 12.59 -12.84 22.06
C ILE A 212 11.09 -12.80 21.76
N ASN A 213 10.26 -12.65 22.79
CA ASN A 213 8.81 -12.53 22.61
C ASN A 213 8.45 -11.33 21.72
N SER A 214 8.97 -10.13 22.00
CA SER A 214 8.69 -8.93 21.21
C SER A 214 9.11 -9.05 19.75
N ALA A 215 10.19 -9.77 19.44
CA ALA A 215 10.62 -10.01 18.08
C ALA A 215 9.74 -11.04 17.36
N LEU A 216 9.25 -12.07 18.08
CA LEU A 216 8.28 -13.03 17.54
C LEU A 216 6.91 -12.40 17.31
N GLU A 217 6.47 -11.46 18.16
CA GLU A 217 5.26 -10.67 17.92
C GLU A 217 5.40 -9.82 16.66
N LEU A 218 6.48 -9.03 16.52
CA LEU A 218 6.72 -8.21 15.33
C LEU A 218 6.81 -9.04 14.04
N LEU A 219 7.39 -10.26 14.11
CA LEU A 219 7.41 -11.21 13.00
C LEU A 219 6.01 -11.75 12.65
N ALA A 220 5.17 -11.99 13.67
CA ALA A 220 3.80 -12.44 13.49
C ALA A 220 2.91 -11.35 12.89
N ASP A 221 3.01 -10.12 13.41
CA ASP A 221 2.32 -8.95 12.91
C ASP A 221 2.66 -8.75 11.43
N TRP A 222 3.94 -8.62 11.07
CA TRP A 222 4.37 -8.51 9.66
C TRP A 222 3.86 -9.66 8.77
N PHE A 223 3.93 -10.91 9.25
CA PHE A 223 3.50 -12.08 8.47
C PHE A 223 1.98 -12.09 8.22
N TYR A 224 1.15 -11.73 9.20
CA TYR A 224 -0.30 -11.66 9.02
C TYR A 224 -0.71 -10.45 8.19
N GLU A 225 -0.08 -9.30 8.41
CA GLU A 225 -0.31 -8.05 7.68
C GLU A 225 0.04 -8.14 6.19
N SER A 226 1.10 -8.89 5.87
CA SER A 226 1.44 -9.28 4.50
C SER A 226 0.31 -10.04 3.79
N CYS A 227 -0.74 -10.47 4.50
CA CYS A 227 -1.97 -11.05 3.98
C CYS A 227 -1.73 -12.15 2.94
N GLY A 228 -0.81 -13.06 3.25
CA GLY A 228 -0.46 -14.20 2.38
C GLY A 228 0.49 -13.90 1.21
N SER A 229 1.00 -12.67 1.08
CA SER A 229 2.14 -12.36 0.20
C SER A 229 3.39 -13.18 0.58
N VAL A 230 3.52 -13.50 1.87
CA VAL A 230 4.48 -14.46 2.41
C VAL A 230 3.76 -15.78 2.68
N SER A 231 4.30 -16.89 2.17
CA SER A 231 3.68 -18.22 2.33
C SER A 231 4.00 -18.84 3.70
N PHE A 232 3.10 -19.66 4.22
CA PHE A 232 3.36 -20.45 5.44
C PHE A 232 4.58 -21.39 5.33
N SER A 233 4.97 -21.81 4.14
CA SER A 233 6.20 -22.60 3.92
C SER A 233 7.47 -21.75 3.93
N SER A 234 7.38 -20.43 3.75
CA SER A 234 8.51 -19.51 3.90
C SER A 234 9.04 -19.46 5.33
N LEU A 235 8.15 -19.59 6.32
CA LEU A 235 8.51 -19.70 7.74
C LEU A 235 9.34 -20.95 8.05
N GLU A 236 9.11 -22.06 7.33
CA GLU A 236 9.82 -23.34 7.52
C GLU A 236 11.04 -23.48 6.58
N HIS A 237 11.35 -22.45 5.79
CA HIS A 237 12.46 -22.48 4.85
C HIS A 237 13.83 -22.51 5.56
N PRO A 238 14.75 -23.44 5.24
CA PRO A 238 16.01 -23.62 5.98
C PRO A 238 16.90 -22.37 6.10
N LYS A 239 16.89 -21.47 5.09
CA LYS A 239 17.65 -20.21 5.18
C LYS A 239 17.02 -19.18 6.11
N PHE A 240 15.68 -19.16 6.23
CA PHE A 240 14.98 -18.30 7.18
C PHE A 240 15.17 -18.81 8.62
N GLN A 241 15.08 -20.13 8.81
CA GLN A 241 15.41 -20.79 10.07
C GLN A 241 16.88 -20.54 10.50
N ALA A 242 17.83 -20.62 9.56
CA ALA A 242 19.22 -20.27 9.82
C ALA A 242 19.39 -18.78 10.19
N PHE A 243 18.66 -17.87 9.53
CA PHE A 243 18.65 -16.44 9.87
C PHE A 243 18.13 -16.18 11.29
N LEU A 244 16.99 -16.77 11.68
CA LEU A 244 16.44 -16.65 13.03
C LEU A 244 17.46 -17.07 14.10
N ASN A 245 18.05 -18.27 13.94
CA ASN A 245 19.08 -18.76 14.85
C ASN A 245 20.32 -17.81 14.89
N GLN A 246 20.70 -17.23 13.76
CA GLN A 246 21.83 -16.29 13.66
C GLN A 246 21.58 -14.95 14.35
N VAL A 247 20.32 -14.51 14.48
CA VAL A 247 19.91 -13.30 15.24
C VAL A 247 19.46 -13.60 16.67
N GLY A 248 19.62 -14.85 17.15
CA GLY A 248 19.27 -15.25 18.52
C GLY A 248 17.79 -15.53 18.77
N LEU A 249 16.99 -15.72 17.71
CA LEU A 249 15.57 -16.07 17.79
C LEU A 249 15.36 -17.59 17.62
N PRO A 250 14.35 -18.17 18.30
CA PRO A 250 14.04 -19.58 18.17
C PRO A 250 13.43 -19.92 16.80
N SER A 251 13.53 -21.18 16.41
CA SER A 251 12.90 -21.73 15.21
C SER A 251 11.36 -21.63 15.30
N VAL A 252 10.74 -20.83 14.43
CA VAL A 252 9.27 -20.76 14.30
C VAL A 252 8.72 -22.01 13.60
N SER A 253 7.43 -22.31 13.82
CA SER A 253 6.74 -23.41 13.12
C SER A 253 5.47 -22.94 12.42
N ARG A 254 5.11 -23.59 11.30
CA ARG A 254 3.84 -23.32 10.61
C ARG A 254 2.63 -23.62 11.50
N ARG A 255 2.72 -24.61 12.39
CA ARG A 255 1.62 -25.00 13.29
C ARG A 255 1.28 -23.90 14.30
N GLU A 256 2.29 -23.23 14.84
CA GLU A 256 2.13 -22.08 15.73
C GLU A 256 1.45 -20.91 14.98
N PHE A 257 2.02 -20.50 13.84
CA PHE A 257 1.54 -19.36 13.06
C PHE A 257 0.19 -19.59 12.36
N SER A 258 -0.27 -20.84 12.22
CA SER A 258 -1.57 -21.21 11.62
C SER A 258 -2.58 -21.78 12.64
N GLY A 259 -2.31 -21.59 13.94
CA GLY A 259 -3.17 -21.98 15.05
C GLY A 259 -3.19 -20.88 16.10
N ALA A 260 -2.88 -21.23 17.36
CA ALA A 260 -3.04 -20.36 18.52
C ALA A 260 -2.53 -18.91 18.37
N ARG A 261 -1.44 -18.67 17.64
CA ARG A 261 -0.90 -17.31 17.41
C ARG A 261 -1.79 -16.48 16.47
N LEU A 262 -2.37 -17.10 15.45
CA LEU A 262 -3.35 -16.49 14.55
C LEU A 262 -4.69 -16.27 15.27
N ASP A 263 -5.12 -17.26 16.06
CA ASP A 263 -6.36 -17.18 16.83
C ASP A 263 -6.30 -16.05 17.87
N THR A 264 -5.19 -15.93 18.60
CA THR A 264 -4.97 -14.86 19.59
C THR A 264 -4.97 -13.48 18.94
N LYS A 265 -4.18 -13.26 17.87
CA LYS A 265 -4.14 -11.96 17.16
C LYS A 265 -5.50 -11.59 16.55
N PHE A 266 -6.27 -12.57 16.09
CA PHE A 266 -7.62 -12.36 15.59
C PHE A 266 -8.57 -11.93 16.71
N ASP A 267 -8.58 -12.63 17.85
CA ASP A 267 -9.45 -12.30 18.98
C ASP A 267 -9.06 -10.96 19.63
N GLU A 268 -7.77 -10.62 19.70
CA GLU A 268 -7.28 -9.29 20.12
C GLU A 268 -7.84 -8.17 19.21
N ALA A 269 -7.58 -8.24 17.90
CA ALA A 269 -8.06 -7.25 16.94
C ALA A 269 -9.59 -7.16 16.91
N LYS A 270 -10.29 -8.30 17.10
CA LYS A 270 -11.75 -8.35 17.16
C LYS A 270 -12.32 -7.73 18.43
N ILE A 271 -11.72 -7.97 19.60
CA ILE A 271 -12.17 -7.36 20.85
C ILE A 271 -12.02 -5.83 20.78
N GLU A 272 -10.93 -5.33 20.20
CA GLU A 272 -10.75 -3.89 19.96
C GLU A 272 -11.76 -3.35 18.93
N SER A 273 -11.95 -4.07 17.81
CA SER A 273 -12.88 -3.64 16.75
C SER A 273 -14.30 -3.50 17.27
N GLU A 274 -14.77 -4.48 18.03
CA GLU A 274 -16.10 -4.45 18.64
C GLU A 274 -16.19 -3.39 19.75
N ALA A 275 -15.11 -3.10 20.50
CA ALA A 275 -15.11 -2.02 21.49
C ALA A 275 -15.29 -0.66 20.80
N ARG A 276 -14.48 -0.37 19.77
CA ARG A 276 -14.59 0.85 18.96
C ARG A 276 -15.96 1.02 18.30
N ILE A 277 -16.59 -0.09 17.89
CA ILE A 277 -17.97 -0.06 17.38
C ILE A 277 -19.00 0.12 18.51
N ARG A 278 -18.82 -0.47 19.71
CA ARG A 278 -19.72 -0.30 20.86
C ARG A 278 -19.72 1.14 21.38
N ASP A 279 -18.55 1.77 21.46
CA ASP A 279 -18.37 3.12 22.02
C ASP A 279 -18.91 4.23 21.10
N ALA A 280 -19.01 3.98 19.79
CA ALA A 280 -19.59 4.92 18.84
C ALA A 280 -21.13 5.00 18.98
N MET A 281 -21.69 6.20 19.15
CA MET A 281 -23.15 6.38 19.28
C MET A 281 -23.93 5.92 18.03
N PHE A 282 -23.34 6.09 16.84
CA PHE A 282 -23.87 5.67 15.54
C PHE A 282 -22.72 5.38 14.57
N PHE A 283 -23.02 4.70 13.46
CA PHE A 283 -22.04 4.33 12.44
C PHE A 283 -22.69 4.17 11.05
N GLN A 284 -21.86 4.08 10.01
CA GLN A 284 -22.25 3.75 8.64
C GLN A 284 -21.61 2.42 8.22
N VAL A 285 -22.35 1.55 7.54
CA VAL A 285 -21.78 0.31 6.95
C VAL A 285 -21.28 0.60 5.53
N ALA A 286 -20.05 0.23 5.23
CA ALA A 286 -19.47 0.23 3.89
C ALA A 286 -19.33 -1.22 3.37
N SER A 287 -19.66 -1.46 2.10
CA SER A 287 -19.54 -2.81 1.50
C SER A 287 -19.27 -2.79 0.00
N ASP A 288 -18.16 -3.39 -0.41
CA ASP A 288 -17.73 -3.56 -1.81
C ASP A 288 -17.65 -5.04 -2.21
N GLY A 289 -17.43 -5.30 -3.51
CA GLY A 289 -17.29 -6.66 -4.06
C GLY A 289 -18.57 -7.33 -4.57
N TRP A 290 -19.72 -6.63 -4.61
CA TRP A 290 -20.97 -7.20 -5.11
C TRP A 290 -21.01 -7.32 -6.65
N ASN A 291 -20.20 -6.52 -7.35
CA ASN A 291 -20.05 -6.55 -8.79
C ASN A 291 -18.87 -7.44 -9.22
N SER A 292 -19.13 -8.70 -9.58
CA SER A 292 -18.09 -9.62 -10.11
C SER A 292 -17.55 -9.25 -11.50
N LYS A 293 -17.89 -8.06 -12.04
CA LYS A 293 -17.47 -7.55 -13.35
C LYS A 293 -16.84 -6.17 -13.22
N ASN A 294 -15.86 -6.06 -12.33
CA ASN A 294 -15.03 -4.87 -12.23
C ASN A 294 -14.17 -4.72 -13.48
N PHE A 295 -13.96 -3.46 -13.87
CA PHE A 295 -12.88 -3.15 -14.81
C PHE A 295 -11.54 -3.49 -14.14
N GLY A 296 -10.57 -4.00 -14.90
CA GLY A 296 -9.30 -4.52 -14.42
C GLY A 296 -8.36 -3.54 -13.72
N PHE A 297 -8.76 -3.09 -12.52
CA PHE A 297 -7.89 -2.65 -11.42
C PHE A 297 -7.78 -3.74 -10.34
N SER A 298 -8.52 -4.85 -10.49
CA SER A 298 -8.57 -5.97 -9.52
C SER A 298 -8.97 -7.26 -10.26
N SER A 299 -8.10 -7.77 -11.13
CA SER A 299 -8.33 -9.01 -11.89
C SER A 299 -8.10 -10.25 -11.02
N GLY A 300 -9.01 -10.54 -10.09
CA GLY A 300 -8.92 -11.76 -9.27
C GLY A 300 -9.73 -11.80 -7.97
N GLU A 301 -10.31 -10.68 -7.50
CA GLU A 301 -11.29 -10.70 -6.40
C GLU A 301 -12.68 -11.16 -6.90
N GLU A 302 -12.76 -12.32 -7.55
CA GLU A 302 -14.05 -12.92 -7.85
C GLU A 302 -14.76 -13.32 -6.54
N ASN A 303 -16.03 -12.95 -6.43
CA ASN A 303 -16.96 -13.51 -5.44
C ASN A 303 -16.64 -13.22 -3.95
N LEU A 304 -15.89 -12.16 -3.64
CA LEU A 304 -15.65 -11.72 -2.25
C LEU A 304 -16.30 -10.36 -1.94
N VAL A 305 -17.36 -10.37 -1.13
CA VAL A 305 -17.99 -9.15 -0.60
C VAL A 305 -17.36 -8.80 0.75
N LYS A 306 -16.82 -7.60 0.90
CA LYS A 306 -16.22 -7.14 2.17
C LYS A 306 -17.16 -6.18 2.90
N PHE A 307 -17.01 -6.09 4.22
CA PHE A 307 -17.80 -5.24 5.10
C PHE A 307 -16.89 -4.46 6.05
N THR A 308 -17.06 -3.15 6.06
CA THR A 308 -16.33 -2.18 6.90
C THR A 308 -17.34 -1.29 7.62
N VAL A 309 -17.03 -0.83 8.82
CA VAL A 309 -17.85 0.09 9.62
C VAL A 309 -17.10 1.42 9.73
N ASN A 310 -17.73 2.52 9.29
CA ASN A 310 -17.19 3.87 9.43
C ASN A 310 -17.78 4.53 10.69
N LEU A 311 -16.91 5.10 11.52
CA LEU A 311 -17.25 5.67 12.83
C LEU A 311 -17.20 7.23 12.79
N PRO A 312 -17.96 7.95 13.64
CA PRO A 312 -18.08 9.41 13.58
C PRO A 312 -16.78 10.17 13.86
N ASN A 313 -15.81 9.51 14.53
CA ASN A 313 -14.44 10.01 14.71
C ASN A 313 -13.59 9.98 13.42
N GLY A 314 -14.16 9.58 12.27
CA GLY A 314 -13.48 9.49 10.99
C GLY A 314 -12.56 8.28 10.84
N THR A 315 -12.68 7.27 11.72
CA THR A 315 -11.98 5.98 11.61
C THR A 315 -12.88 4.92 10.97
N SER A 316 -12.25 3.91 10.37
CA SER A 316 -12.95 2.72 9.86
C SER A 316 -12.49 1.49 10.64
N VAL A 317 -13.34 0.47 10.67
CA VAL A 317 -13.14 -0.82 11.32
C VAL A 317 -13.55 -1.93 10.35
N PHE A 318 -12.72 -2.95 10.15
CA PHE A 318 -13.10 -4.10 9.33
C PHE A 318 -14.02 -5.05 10.11
N GLN A 319 -15.09 -5.55 9.46
CA GLN A 319 -16.13 -6.37 10.10
C GLN A 319 -16.09 -7.84 9.66
N LYS A 320 -16.26 -8.12 8.37
CA LYS A 320 -16.27 -9.48 7.81
C LYS A 320 -16.03 -9.47 6.30
N ALA A 321 -15.64 -10.63 5.75
CA ALA A 321 -15.70 -10.92 4.32
C ALA A 321 -16.59 -12.14 4.08
N VAL A 322 -17.47 -12.05 3.08
CA VAL A 322 -18.47 -13.05 2.70
C VAL A 322 -18.18 -13.52 1.28
N PHE A 323 -17.97 -14.84 1.12
CA PHE A 323 -17.75 -15.46 -0.17
C PHE A 323 -19.10 -15.72 -0.85
N THR A 324 -19.44 -14.90 -1.83
CA THR A 324 -20.70 -14.96 -2.58
C THR A 324 -20.46 -15.63 -3.92
N GLY A 325 -20.49 -16.96 -3.97
CA GLY A 325 -20.08 -17.79 -5.13
C GLY A 325 -20.92 -17.62 -6.41
N GLY A 326 -20.81 -16.47 -7.06
CA GLY A 326 -21.53 -16.08 -8.26
C GLY A 326 -22.30 -14.77 -8.11
N SER A 327 -23.05 -14.41 -9.16
CA SER A 327 -23.83 -13.17 -9.23
C SER A 327 -25.00 -13.15 -8.25
N VAL A 328 -24.81 -12.53 -7.08
CA VAL A 328 -25.85 -12.35 -6.05
C VAL A 328 -27.09 -11.65 -6.61
N PRO A 329 -28.34 -12.09 -6.31
CA PRO A 329 -29.56 -11.32 -6.57
C PRO A 329 -29.63 -9.97 -5.82
N SER A 330 -30.63 -9.12 -6.07
CA SER A 330 -30.81 -7.89 -5.27
C SER A 330 -31.34 -8.20 -3.87
N LYS A 331 -32.35 -9.08 -3.74
CA LYS A 331 -32.94 -9.46 -2.45
C LYS A 331 -31.94 -10.12 -1.52
N HIS A 332 -31.07 -10.99 -2.04
CA HIS A 332 -30.08 -11.67 -1.21
C HIS A 332 -28.98 -10.73 -0.70
N ALA A 333 -28.64 -9.67 -1.45
CA ALA A 333 -27.76 -8.62 -0.94
C ALA A 333 -28.44 -7.78 0.15
N GLU A 334 -29.74 -7.48 0.01
CA GLU A 334 -30.57 -6.83 1.02
C GLU A 334 -30.64 -7.64 2.32
N GLU A 335 -30.81 -8.97 2.22
CA GLU A 335 -30.76 -9.92 3.34
C GLU A 335 -29.39 -9.90 4.06
N ILE A 336 -28.27 -10.05 3.35
CA ILE A 336 -26.91 -10.06 3.93
C ILE A 336 -26.53 -8.69 4.53
N LEU A 337 -26.92 -7.58 3.88
CA LEU A 337 -26.72 -6.23 4.43
C LEU A 337 -27.47 -6.06 5.76
N TRP A 338 -28.73 -6.51 5.82
CA TRP A 338 -29.54 -6.41 7.03
C TRP A 338 -29.05 -7.33 8.15
N GLU A 339 -28.69 -8.59 7.84
CA GLU A 339 -28.03 -9.53 8.77
C GLU A 339 -26.75 -8.94 9.37
N THR A 340 -25.97 -8.21 8.57
CA THR A 340 -24.76 -7.53 9.05
C THR A 340 -25.10 -6.37 9.99
N ILE A 341 -26.14 -5.59 9.70
CA ILE A 341 -26.60 -4.49 10.56
C ILE A 341 -27.14 -5.02 11.89
N THR A 342 -27.98 -6.05 11.88
CA THR A 342 -28.54 -6.63 13.11
C THR A 342 -27.47 -7.36 13.93
N GLY A 343 -26.50 -8.02 13.29
CA GLY A 343 -25.35 -8.62 13.96
C GLY A 343 -24.47 -7.61 14.70
N ILE A 344 -24.32 -6.38 14.19
CA ILE A 344 -23.57 -5.30 14.86
C ILE A 344 -24.42 -4.55 15.90
N CYS A 345 -25.69 -4.26 15.59
CA CYS A 345 -26.55 -3.43 16.42
C CYS A 345 -27.24 -4.19 17.57
N GLY A 346 -27.36 -5.51 17.46
CA GLY A 346 -28.34 -6.28 18.21
C GLY A 346 -29.73 -5.66 18.06
N ASN A 347 -30.33 -5.27 19.18
CA ASN A 347 -31.68 -4.71 19.22
C ASN A 347 -31.77 -3.23 18.81
N VAL A 348 -30.65 -2.50 18.69
CA VAL A 348 -30.65 -1.02 18.52
C VAL A 348 -30.23 -0.64 17.09
N VAL A 349 -30.98 -1.10 16.08
CA VAL A 349 -30.68 -0.93 14.65
C VAL A 349 -30.54 0.53 14.20
N GLN A 350 -31.10 1.49 14.95
CA GLN A 350 -31.00 2.93 14.71
C GLN A 350 -29.58 3.49 14.90
N ARG A 351 -28.63 2.69 15.44
CA ARG A 351 -27.21 3.02 15.46
C ARG A 351 -26.58 2.97 14.06
N CYS A 352 -27.10 2.13 13.16
CA CYS A 352 -26.76 2.20 11.74
C CYS A 352 -27.57 3.34 11.09
N VAL A 353 -26.89 4.42 10.70
CA VAL A 353 -27.50 5.60 10.08
C VAL A 353 -27.36 5.62 8.55
N GLY A 354 -26.73 4.61 7.95
CA GLY A 354 -26.64 4.49 6.51
C GLY A 354 -25.71 3.38 6.02
N ILE A 355 -25.84 3.08 4.73
CA ILE A 355 -25.02 2.11 4.00
C ILE A 355 -24.35 2.82 2.83
N VAL A 356 -23.09 2.52 2.53
CA VAL A 356 -22.47 2.84 1.23
C VAL A 356 -21.98 1.57 0.57
N ALA A 357 -22.47 1.27 -0.64
CA ALA A 357 -22.11 0.05 -1.35
C ALA A 357 -21.91 0.29 -2.86
N ASP A 358 -21.32 -0.70 -3.54
CA ASP A 358 -21.15 -0.59 -4.99
C ASP A 358 -22.51 -0.58 -5.74
N LYS A 359 -22.47 -0.01 -6.95
CA LYS A 359 -23.68 0.36 -7.69
C LYS A 359 -24.52 -0.82 -8.15
N TYR A 360 -23.99 -2.05 -8.18
CA TYR A 360 -24.74 -3.23 -8.58
C TYR A 360 -25.94 -3.50 -7.65
N LYS A 361 -25.93 -2.92 -6.44
CA LYS A 361 -26.98 -3.07 -5.40
C LYS A 361 -27.83 -1.83 -5.15
N ALA A 362 -27.87 -0.85 -6.06
CA ALA A 362 -28.70 0.35 -5.93
C ALA A 362 -30.20 0.07 -5.60
N LYS A 363 -30.77 -1.05 -6.07
CA LYS A 363 -32.13 -1.47 -5.68
C LYS A 363 -32.22 -1.91 -4.21
N ALA A 364 -31.26 -2.70 -3.71
CA ALA A 364 -31.23 -3.16 -2.33
C ALA A 364 -31.02 -1.99 -1.35
N LEU A 365 -30.09 -1.09 -1.68
CA LEU A 365 -29.85 0.15 -0.94
C LEU A 365 -31.14 0.99 -0.80
N ARG A 366 -31.84 1.22 -1.92
CA ARG A 366 -33.11 1.96 -1.96
C ARG A 366 -34.24 1.24 -1.22
N ASN A 367 -34.34 -0.09 -1.34
CA ASN A 367 -35.32 -0.90 -0.60
C ASN A 367 -35.13 -0.72 0.92
N LEU A 368 -33.90 -0.89 1.41
CA LEU A 368 -33.55 -0.76 2.82
C LEU A 368 -33.80 0.64 3.36
N GLU A 369 -33.58 1.69 2.56
CA GLU A 369 -33.83 3.09 2.96
C GLU A 369 -35.32 3.45 2.99
N ILE A 370 -36.12 2.89 2.07
CA ILE A 370 -37.59 3.03 2.10
C ILE A 370 -38.18 2.32 3.32
N GLN A 371 -37.63 1.16 3.72
CA GLN A 371 -38.07 0.42 4.92
C GLN A 371 -37.62 1.09 6.22
N ASN A 372 -36.44 1.72 6.24
CA ASN A 372 -35.80 2.26 7.44
C ASN A 372 -35.54 3.76 7.27
N HIS A 373 -36.58 4.58 7.51
CA HIS A 373 -36.60 6.00 7.16
C HIS A 373 -35.50 6.87 7.80
N TRP A 374 -34.79 6.40 8.83
CA TRP A 374 -33.65 7.10 9.45
C TRP A 374 -32.31 6.86 8.73
N MET A 375 -32.24 5.89 7.80
CA MET A 375 -31.01 5.57 7.07
C MET A 375 -30.80 6.45 5.84
N VAL A 376 -29.55 6.54 5.40
CA VAL A 376 -29.11 7.17 4.14
C VAL A 376 -28.25 6.18 3.36
N ASN A 377 -28.75 5.64 2.25
CA ASN A 377 -28.09 4.54 1.53
C ASN A 377 -27.57 4.97 0.16
N LEU A 378 -26.26 4.80 -0.04
CA LEU A 378 -25.48 5.52 -1.03
C LEU A 378 -24.80 4.57 -2.01
N SER A 379 -24.84 4.91 -3.30
CA SER A 379 -23.98 4.28 -4.30
C SER A 379 -22.56 4.84 -4.20
N CYS A 380 -21.56 3.97 -4.13
CA CYS A 380 -20.14 4.32 -4.06
C CYS A 380 -19.71 5.22 -5.22
N GLN A 381 -19.15 6.40 -4.92
CA GLN A 381 -18.74 7.38 -5.93
C GLN A 381 -17.56 6.94 -6.79
N LEU A 382 -16.63 6.13 -6.25
CA LEU A 382 -15.56 5.51 -7.04
C LEU A 382 -16.14 4.71 -8.23
N GLN A 383 -17.09 3.82 -7.94
CA GLN A 383 -17.81 3.08 -8.98
C GLN A 383 -18.68 4.01 -9.84
N GLY A 384 -19.19 5.11 -9.27
CA GLY A 384 -19.90 6.17 -9.99
C GLY A 384 -19.06 6.79 -11.12
N PHE A 385 -17.81 7.16 -10.82
CA PHE A 385 -16.83 7.75 -11.74
C PHE A 385 -16.26 6.72 -12.72
N ILE A 386 -15.77 5.57 -12.25
CA ILE A 386 -15.24 4.50 -13.12
C ILE A 386 -16.29 4.02 -14.14
N SER A 387 -17.59 4.11 -13.81
CA SER A 387 -18.66 3.79 -14.76
C SER A 387 -18.81 4.78 -15.92
N LEU A 388 -18.26 6.01 -15.85
CA LEU A 388 -18.28 6.96 -16.96
C LEU A 388 -17.53 6.42 -18.17
N ILE A 389 -16.41 5.74 -17.96
CA ILE A 389 -15.65 5.05 -19.02
C ILE A 389 -16.57 4.04 -19.75
N LYS A 390 -17.49 3.39 -19.02
CA LYS A 390 -18.50 2.46 -19.57
C LYS A 390 -19.67 3.14 -20.29
N ASP A 391 -19.89 4.43 -20.06
CA ASP A 391 -20.95 5.21 -20.71
C ASP A 391 -20.35 5.92 -21.95
N PHE A 392 -19.19 6.60 -21.84
CA PHE A 392 -18.47 7.19 -22.99
C PHE A 392 -18.11 6.14 -24.05
N SER A 393 -17.59 4.98 -23.65
CA SER A 393 -17.29 3.85 -24.56
C SER A 393 -18.52 3.29 -25.31
N LYS A 394 -19.73 3.75 -25.01
CA LYS A 394 -20.97 3.28 -25.64
C LYS A 394 -21.81 4.37 -26.29
N GLU A 395 -21.70 5.60 -25.79
CA GLU A 395 -22.56 6.72 -26.16
C GLU A 395 -21.79 7.81 -26.94
N LEU A 396 -20.45 7.77 -26.97
CA LEU A 396 -19.62 8.70 -27.74
C LEU A 396 -18.92 7.97 -28.92
N PRO A 397 -19.31 8.22 -30.19
CA PRO A 397 -18.79 7.49 -31.37
C PRO A 397 -17.27 7.51 -31.56
N LEU A 398 -16.59 8.54 -31.03
CA LEU A 398 -15.13 8.64 -31.04
C LEU A 398 -14.46 7.39 -30.44
N PHE A 399 -15.05 6.81 -29.38
CA PHE A 399 -14.48 5.64 -28.71
C PHE A 399 -14.49 4.39 -29.59
N SER A 400 -15.57 4.13 -30.36
CA SER A 400 -15.61 2.98 -31.28
C SER A 400 -14.67 3.18 -32.46
N ILE A 401 -14.66 4.38 -33.06
CA ILE A 401 -13.77 4.72 -34.19
C ILE A 401 -12.30 4.52 -33.82
N VAL A 402 -11.85 5.05 -32.67
CA VAL A 402 -10.47 4.88 -32.20
C VAL A 402 -10.18 3.42 -31.85
N THR A 403 -11.12 2.71 -31.23
CA THR A 403 -10.97 1.28 -30.91
C THR A 403 -10.78 0.45 -32.18
N GLU A 404 -11.57 0.68 -33.22
CA GLU A 404 -11.51 -0.05 -34.49
C GLU A 404 -10.22 0.25 -35.28
N LYS A 405 -9.82 1.54 -35.37
CA LYS A 405 -8.53 1.94 -35.95
C LYS A 405 -7.35 1.25 -35.25
N CYS A 406 -7.30 1.33 -33.92
CA CYS A 406 -6.24 0.72 -33.12
C CYS A 406 -6.23 -0.81 -33.21
N LEU A 407 -7.42 -1.44 -33.21
CA LEU A 407 -7.56 -2.89 -33.35
C LEU A 407 -7.06 -3.37 -34.72
N LYS A 408 -7.33 -2.63 -35.80
CA LYS A 408 -6.80 -2.92 -37.14
C LYS A 408 -5.27 -2.84 -37.17
N LEU A 409 -4.71 -1.75 -36.64
CA LEU A 409 -3.27 -1.50 -36.58
C LEU A 409 -2.52 -2.57 -35.76
N ALA A 410 -2.98 -2.85 -34.53
CA ALA A 410 -2.33 -3.81 -33.65
C ALA A 410 -2.38 -5.25 -34.20
N ASN A 411 -3.53 -5.68 -34.75
CA ASN A 411 -3.62 -7.01 -35.39
C ASN A 411 -2.75 -7.11 -36.64
N PHE A 412 -2.72 -6.07 -37.49
CA PHE A 412 -1.89 -6.09 -38.70
C PHE A 412 -0.40 -6.28 -38.36
N ILE A 413 0.12 -5.51 -37.40
CA ILE A 413 1.51 -5.60 -36.95
C ILE A 413 1.80 -6.93 -36.27
N ASN A 414 0.93 -7.40 -35.38
CA ASN A 414 1.15 -8.66 -34.66
C ASN A 414 1.07 -9.90 -35.58
N ILE A 415 0.28 -9.87 -36.66
CA ILE A 415 0.08 -11.02 -37.56
C ILE A 415 1.11 -11.05 -38.70
N LYS A 416 1.45 -9.91 -39.31
CA LYS A 416 2.33 -9.84 -40.49
C LYS A 416 3.79 -9.97 -40.07
N SER A 417 4.36 -11.17 -40.20
CA SER A 417 5.70 -11.53 -39.72
C SER A 417 6.83 -10.57 -40.15
N GLN A 418 6.84 -10.08 -41.39
CA GLN A 418 7.82 -9.11 -41.89
C GLN A 418 7.68 -7.74 -41.20
N VAL A 419 6.46 -7.23 -41.09
CA VAL A 419 6.13 -5.98 -40.38
C VAL A 419 6.51 -6.10 -38.90
N ARG A 420 6.15 -7.21 -38.27
CA ARG A 420 6.50 -7.52 -36.88
C ARG A 420 8.01 -7.54 -36.64
N HIS A 421 8.78 -8.09 -37.57
CA HIS A 421 10.24 -8.10 -37.47
C HIS A 421 10.83 -6.68 -37.58
N SER A 422 10.32 -5.85 -38.49
CA SER A 422 10.70 -4.43 -38.57
C SER A 422 10.32 -3.66 -37.30
N PHE A 423 9.12 -3.90 -36.78
CA PHE A 423 8.63 -3.33 -35.52
C PHE A 423 9.52 -3.71 -34.33
N HIS A 424 9.81 -5.00 -34.12
CA HIS A 424 10.71 -5.45 -33.05
C HIS A 424 12.14 -4.88 -33.19
N LYS A 425 12.66 -4.74 -34.42
CA LYS A 425 13.95 -4.09 -34.72
C LYS A 425 13.96 -2.65 -34.21
N PHE A 426 12.93 -1.85 -34.50
CA PHE A 426 12.87 -0.45 -34.07
C PHE A 426 12.49 -0.30 -32.59
N GLN A 427 11.66 -1.19 -32.02
CA GLN A 427 11.42 -1.23 -30.56
C GLN A 427 12.72 -1.40 -29.78
N LEU A 428 13.58 -2.34 -30.20
CA LEU A 428 14.88 -2.59 -29.56
C LEU A 428 15.85 -1.41 -29.70
N GLN A 429 15.70 -0.58 -30.74
CA GLN A 429 16.54 0.60 -30.97
C GLN A 429 16.12 1.81 -30.13
N GLU A 430 14.83 2.05 -29.95
CA GLU A 430 14.30 3.22 -29.24
C GLU A 430 13.94 2.97 -27.76
N LEU A 431 13.59 1.73 -27.39
CA LEU A 431 12.97 1.40 -26.09
C LEU A 431 13.70 0.29 -25.29
N ASP A 432 14.78 -0.29 -25.83
CA ASP A 432 15.57 -1.40 -25.25
C ASP A 432 14.73 -2.63 -24.81
N HIS A 433 13.53 -2.78 -25.37
CA HIS A 433 12.61 -3.89 -25.12
C HIS A 433 11.98 -4.38 -26.44
N VAL A 434 11.42 -5.59 -26.44
CA VAL A 434 10.66 -6.13 -27.58
C VAL A 434 9.37 -6.75 -27.07
N GLY A 435 8.23 -6.42 -27.68
CA GLY A 435 6.93 -6.94 -27.25
C GLY A 435 5.81 -6.66 -28.23
N LEU A 436 4.87 -7.62 -28.32
CA LEU A 436 3.65 -7.47 -29.11
C LEU A 436 2.76 -6.36 -28.54
N LEU A 437 2.04 -5.65 -29.40
CA LEU A 437 0.96 -4.75 -28.97
C LEU A 437 -0.16 -5.60 -28.35
N ARG A 438 -0.66 -5.26 -27.15
CA ARG A 438 -1.76 -6.01 -26.52
C ARG A 438 -3.05 -5.82 -27.32
N VAL A 439 -3.83 -6.88 -27.49
CA VAL A 439 -5.07 -6.89 -28.29
C VAL A 439 -6.24 -7.44 -27.46
N PRO A 440 -7.42 -6.81 -27.45
CA PRO A 440 -8.62 -7.36 -26.81
C PRO A 440 -9.01 -8.75 -27.36
N PRO A 441 -9.36 -9.74 -26.51
CA PRO A 441 -9.77 -11.06 -26.99
C PRO A 441 -11.02 -11.01 -27.88
N SER A 442 -10.96 -11.64 -29.06
CA SER A 442 -12.00 -11.56 -30.11
C SER A 442 -13.39 -12.08 -29.70
N LYS A 443 -13.48 -12.87 -28.63
CA LYS A 443 -14.74 -13.36 -28.04
C LYS A 443 -15.35 -12.40 -27.00
N CYS A 444 -14.74 -11.24 -26.77
CA CYS A 444 -15.18 -10.26 -25.76
C CYS A 444 -15.91 -9.08 -26.40
N ASP A 445 -17.03 -8.65 -25.82
CA ASP A 445 -17.58 -7.33 -26.15
C ASP A 445 -16.59 -6.25 -25.68
N ASN A 446 -15.91 -5.59 -26.61
CA ASN A 446 -14.96 -4.50 -26.32
C ASN A 446 -15.61 -3.38 -25.47
N MET A 447 -16.90 -3.08 -25.70
CA MET A 447 -17.72 -2.14 -24.92
C MET A 447 -18.07 -2.59 -23.48
N LYS A 448 -17.80 -3.85 -23.10
CA LYS A 448 -17.99 -4.35 -21.71
C LYS A 448 -16.69 -4.31 -20.92
N ASN A 449 -15.55 -4.61 -21.55
CA ASN A 449 -14.23 -4.75 -20.90
C ASN A 449 -13.17 -3.79 -21.47
N PHE A 450 -13.50 -2.50 -21.51
CA PHE A 450 -12.64 -1.42 -22.07
C PHE A 450 -11.21 -1.34 -21.52
N VAL A 451 -10.86 -2.01 -20.41
CA VAL A 451 -9.46 -2.03 -19.92
C VAL A 451 -8.49 -2.68 -20.91
N HIS A 452 -8.91 -3.73 -21.63
CA HIS A 452 -8.07 -4.33 -22.67
C HIS A 452 -7.91 -3.40 -23.88
N VAL A 453 -8.95 -2.61 -24.19
CA VAL A 453 -8.89 -1.57 -25.23
C VAL A 453 -7.92 -0.48 -24.80
N TYR A 454 -8.08 0.06 -23.58
CA TYR A 454 -7.20 1.09 -23.04
C TYR A 454 -5.73 0.64 -22.96
N ALA A 455 -5.47 -0.62 -22.59
CA ALA A 455 -4.13 -1.21 -22.64
C ALA A 455 -3.52 -1.22 -24.06
N MET A 456 -4.32 -1.53 -25.09
CA MET A 456 -3.92 -1.42 -26.50
C MET A 456 -3.64 0.04 -26.90
N LEU A 457 -4.42 1.02 -26.39
CA LEU A 457 -4.18 2.45 -26.66
C LEU A 457 -2.85 2.91 -26.05
N GLU A 458 -2.58 2.55 -24.78
CA GLU A 458 -1.31 2.84 -24.09
C GLU A 458 -0.10 2.25 -24.87
N ASP A 459 -0.21 1.02 -25.38
CA ASP A 459 0.85 0.38 -26.16
C ASP A 459 1.12 1.12 -27.48
N ILE A 460 0.06 1.46 -28.23
CA ILE A 460 0.17 2.16 -29.52
C ILE A 460 0.75 3.57 -29.33
N MET A 461 0.34 4.29 -28.27
CA MET A 461 0.89 5.61 -27.95
C MET A 461 2.35 5.52 -27.49
N SER A 462 2.71 4.53 -26.66
CA SER A 462 4.08 4.31 -26.20
C SER A 462 5.03 3.94 -27.36
N ASN A 463 4.51 3.25 -28.38
CA ASN A 463 5.26 2.86 -29.58
C ASN A 463 5.11 3.86 -30.75
N ALA A 464 4.52 5.05 -30.55
CA ALA A 464 4.16 5.95 -31.66
C ALA A 464 5.34 6.31 -32.58
N GLN A 465 6.53 6.58 -32.03
CA GLN A 465 7.75 6.88 -32.81
C GLN A 465 8.26 5.64 -33.57
N VAL A 466 8.26 4.47 -32.91
CA VAL A 466 8.60 3.17 -33.53
C VAL A 466 7.68 2.87 -34.72
N LEU A 467 6.38 3.17 -34.59
CA LEU A 467 5.39 2.97 -35.65
C LEU A 467 5.65 3.87 -36.88
N GLN A 468 6.10 5.12 -36.69
CA GLN A 468 6.54 5.96 -37.80
C GLN A 468 7.79 5.37 -38.49
N LEU A 469 8.80 4.95 -37.72
CA LEU A 469 10.02 4.36 -38.26
C LEU A 469 9.74 3.09 -39.09
N VAL A 470 8.82 2.23 -38.64
CA VAL A 470 8.38 1.04 -39.37
C VAL A 470 7.79 1.40 -40.73
N VAL A 471 6.90 2.39 -40.81
CA VAL A 471 6.26 2.83 -42.06
C VAL A 471 7.25 3.55 -43.00
N MET A 472 8.28 4.17 -42.44
CA MET A 472 9.35 4.83 -43.21
C MET A 472 10.41 3.87 -43.76
N ASP A 473 10.51 2.63 -43.25
CA ASP A 473 11.47 1.62 -43.68
C ASP A 473 11.14 1.05 -45.07
N GLU A 474 12.16 0.86 -45.91
CA GLU A 474 11.99 0.36 -47.28
C GLU A 474 11.32 -1.01 -47.35
N SER A 475 11.50 -1.87 -46.34
CA SER A 475 10.83 -3.18 -46.28
C SER A 475 9.31 -3.04 -46.14
N TYR A 476 8.81 -2.01 -45.44
CA TYR A 476 7.39 -1.75 -45.32
C TYR A 476 6.81 -1.15 -46.61
N LYS A 477 7.56 -0.26 -47.28
CA LYS A 477 7.15 0.35 -48.56
C LYS A 477 6.92 -0.69 -49.66
N VAL A 478 7.73 -1.76 -49.70
CA VAL A 478 7.50 -2.91 -50.60
C VAL A 478 6.18 -3.59 -50.28
N ILE A 479 5.88 -3.85 -49.01
CA ILE A 479 4.62 -4.49 -48.58
C ILE A 479 3.41 -3.61 -48.94
N CYS A 480 3.51 -2.28 -48.89
CA CYS A 480 2.46 -1.35 -49.35
C CYS A 480 2.14 -1.42 -50.86
N VAL A 481 2.98 -2.05 -51.69
CA VAL A 481 2.67 -2.30 -53.10
C VAL A 481 1.77 -3.52 -53.25
N GLU A 482 2.04 -4.58 -52.48
CA GLU A 482 1.37 -5.88 -52.57
C GLU A 482 0.08 -5.97 -51.74
N ASP A 483 0.05 -5.37 -50.55
CA ASP A 483 -1.03 -5.49 -49.57
C ASP A 483 -1.76 -4.13 -49.36
N PRO A 484 -3.04 -4.00 -49.75
CA PRO A 484 -3.79 -2.77 -49.52
C PRO A 484 -3.98 -2.46 -48.04
N ALA A 485 -4.06 -3.46 -47.16
CA ALA A 485 -4.19 -3.23 -45.72
C ALA A 485 -2.92 -2.62 -45.11
N ALA A 486 -1.75 -2.91 -45.67
CA ALA A 486 -0.49 -2.27 -45.28
C ALA A 486 -0.49 -0.77 -45.61
N ARG A 487 -1.07 -0.41 -46.76
CA ARG A 487 -1.23 0.99 -47.16
C ARG A 487 -2.20 1.72 -46.24
N GLU A 488 -3.38 1.15 -45.99
CA GLU A 488 -4.35 1.74 -45.06
C GLU A 488 -3.81 1.91 -43.62
N VAL A 489 -2.89 1.05 -43.18
CA VAL A 489 -2.20 1.18 -41.88
C VAL A 489 -1.10 2.23 -41.93
N ALA A 490 -0.34 2.36 -43.03
CA ALA A 490 0.60 3.46 -43.24
C ALA A 490 -0.10 4.82 -43.25
N ASP A 491 -1.18 4.94 -44.03
CA ASP A 491 -1.99 6.16 -44.15
C ASP A 491 -2.55 6.57 -42.77
N MET A 492 -3.01 5.60 -41.98
CA MET A 492 -3.46 5.81 -40.60
C MET A 492 -2.34 6.25 -39.65
N ILE A 493 -1.14 5.67 -39.77
CA ILE A 493 0.03 6.06 -38.96
C ILE A 493 0.52 7.47 -39.33
N GLN A 494 0.41 7.87 -40.60
CA GLN A 494 0.79 9.22 -41.04
C GLN A 494 -0.31 10.28 -40.79
N ASP A 495 -1.55 9.87 -40.54
CA ASP A 495 -2.66 10.77 -40.23
C ASP A 495 -2.53 11.41 -38.83
N VAL A 496 -2.20 12.70 -38.79
CA VAL A 496 -2.17 13.52 -37.57
C VAL A 496 -3.51 13.49 -36.83
N ARG A 497 -4.63 13.35 -37.55
CA ARG A 497 -5.97 13.29 -36.96
C ARG A 497 -6.19 11.99 -36.19
N PHE A 498 -5.69 10.85 -36.66
CA PHE A 498 -5.72 9.58 -35.90
C PHE A 498 -5.03 9.73 -34.54
N TRP A 499 -3.84 10.32 -34.48
CA TRP A 499 -3.12 10.53 -33.22
C TRP A 499 -3.84 11.51 -32.29
N ASN A 500 -4.46 12.56 -32.82
CA ASN A 500 -5.27 13.48 -32.02
C ASN A 500 -6.57 12.83 -31.49
N GLU A 501 -7.26 12.02 -32.31
CA GLU A 501 -8.42 11.23 -31.88
C GLU A 501 -8.04 10.18 -30.83
N LEU A 502 -6.85 9.58 -30.93
CA LEU A 502 -6.28 8.65 -29.96
C LEU A 502 -5.93 9.31 -28.62
N ASP A 503 -5.20 10.44 -28.62
CA ASP A 503 -4.95 11.23 -27.40
C ASP A 503 -6.27 11.73 -26.78
N ALA A 504 -7.29 12.08 -27.57
CA ALA A 504 -8.60 12.46 -27.04
C ALA A 504 -9.22 11.36 -26.17
N VAL A 505 -9.28 10.12 -26.68
CA VAL A 505 -9.83 8.97 -25.93
C VAL A 505 -8.96 8.59 -24.74
N HIS A 506 -7.63 8.59 -24.91
CA HIS A 506 -6.68 8.31 -23.85
C HIS A 506 -6.76 9.33 -22.72
N SER A 507 -6.61 10.62 -23.03
CA SER A 507 -6.68 11.75 -22.10
C SER A 507 -7.99 11.74 -21.29
N LEU A 508 -9.16 11.49 -21.90
CA LEU A 508 -10.44 11.45 -21.16
C LEU A 508 -10.49 10.29 -20.18
N VAL A 509 -10.05 9.10 -20.60
CA VAL A 509 -10.07 7.92 -19.74
C VAL A 509 -9.05 8.09 -18.61
N LYS A 510 -7.85 8.59 -18.90
CA LYS A 510 -6.82 8.92 -17.92
C LYS A 510 -7.35 9.91 -16.86
N LEU A 511 -7.94 11.03 -17.27
CA LEU A 511 -8.59 12.02 -16.40
C LEU A 511 -9.59 11.38 -15.43
N ILE A 512 -10.45 10.48 -15.93
CA ILE A 512 -11.43 9.78 -15.09
C ILE A 512 -10.76 8.76 -14.15
N ARG A 513 -9.69 8.08 -14.59
CA ARG A 513 -8.90 7.15 -13.76
C ARG A 513 -8.16 7.87 -12.63
N GLU A 514 -7.56 9.03 -12.92
CA GLU A 514 -6.84 9.86 -11.94
C GLU A 514 -7.81 10.40 -10.88
N MET A 515 -8.95 11.00 -11.28
CA MET A 515 -9.97 11.43 -10.31
C MET A 515 -10.56 10.25 -9.50
N ALA A 516 -10.68 9.07 -10.11
CA ALA A 516 -11.09 7.87 -9.39
C ALA A 516 -10.06 7.43 -8.34
N GLN A 517 -8.76 7.48 -8.66
CA GLN A 517 -7.68 7.20 -7.69
C GLN A 517 -7.68 8.22 -6.54
N GLU A 518 -7.90 9.50 -6.81
CA GLU A 518 -8.02 10.53 -5.77
C GLU A 518 -9.23 10.29 -4.86
N ILE A 519 -10.37 9.88 -5.43
CA ILE A 519 -11.57 9.48 -4.67
C ILE A 519 -11.31 8.21 -3.81
N GLU A 520 -10.52 7.26 -4.30
CA GLU A 520 -10.16 6.06 -3.53
C GLU A 520 -9.24 6.39 -2.34
N VAL A 521 -8.25 7.27 -2.54
CA VAL A 521 -7.27 7.67 -1.51
C VAL A 521 -7.88 8.61 -0.45
N GLU A 522 -8.57 9.68 -0.86
CA GLU A 522 -9.10 10.67 0.09
C GLU A 522 -10.44 10.24 0.74
N ARG A 523 -11.06 9.15 0.25
CA ARG A 523 -12.30 8.53 0.77
C ARG A 523 -13.41 9.55 1.11
N PRO A 524 -13.85 10.38 0.14
CA PRO A 524 -14.60 11.60 0.35
C PRO A 524 -15.88 11.43 1.17
N LEU A 525 -16.22 12.46 1.96
CA LEU A 525 -17.47 12.56 2.71
C LEU A 525 -18.63 13.01 1.81
N VAL A 526 -19.87 12.75 2.20
CA VAL A 526 -21.06 13.00 1.37
C VAL A 526 -21.24 14.47 0.96
N GLY A 527 -20.80 15.42 1.78
CA GLY A 527 -20.78 16.85 1.41
C GLY A 527 -19.81 17.19 0.26
N GLN A 528 -18.77 16.38 0.06
CA GLN A 528 -17.78 16.56 -1.03
C GLN A 528 -18.33 16.12 -2.40
N CYS A 529 -19.43 15.35 -2.44
CA CYS A 529 -19.96 14.80 -3.69
C CYS A 529 -20.28 15.87 -4.74
N LEU A 530 -21.05 16.92 -4.39
CA LEU A 530 -21.41 17.96 -5.35
C LEU A 530 -20.17 18.69 -5.91
N PRO A 531 -19.24 19.22 -5.09
CA PRO A 531 -17.97 19.75 -5.58
C PRO A 531 -17.19 18.82 -6.53
N LEU A 532 -17.08 17.53 -6.22
CA LEU A 532 -16.37 16.56 -7.06
C LEU A 532 -17.02 16.36 -8.45
N TRP A 533 -18.35 16.43 -8.54
CA TRP A 533 -19.05 16.37 -9.83
C TRP A 533 -18.93 17.67 -10.63
N GLU A 534 -18.86 18.84 -9.99
CA GLU A 534 -18.58 20.10 -10.70
C GLU A 534 -17.11 20.21 -11.17
N GLU A 535 -16.16 19.72 -10.38
CA GLU A 535 -14.75 19.61 -10.81
C GLU A 535 -14.62 18.70 -12.04
N LEU A 536 -15.31 17.55 -12.04
CA LEU A 536 -15.39 16.66 -13.19
C LEU A 536 -16.00 17.35 -14.42
N ARG A 537 -17.15 18.03 -14.29
CA ARG A 537 -17.77 18.77 -15.41
C ARG A 537 -16.80 19.82 -15.97
N THR A 538 -16.06 20.51 -15.11
CA THR A 538 -15.06 21.52 -15.51
C THR A 538 -13.93 20.89 -16.32
N LYS A 539 -13.27 19.85 -15.80
CA LYS A 539 -12.18 19.14 -16.52
C LYS A 539 -12.65 18.50 -17.83
N VAL A 540 -13.89 18.02 -17.89
CA VAL A 540 -14.48 17.46 -19.12
C VAL A 540 -14.77 18.54 -20.17
N ARG A 541 -15.24 19.73 -19.76
CA ARG A 541 -15.36 20.90 -20.66
C ARG A 541 -13.99 21.34 -21.20
N GLU A 542 -12.98 21.42 -20.34
CA GLU A 542 -11.60 21.74 -20.74
C GLU A 542 -11.06 20.71 -21.75
N TRP A 543 -11.38 19.42 -21.57
CA TRP A 543 -11.07 18.36 -22.54
C TRP A 543 -11.82 18.53 -23.87
N CYS A 544 -13.12 18.85 -23.87
CA CYS A 544 -13.88 19.17 -25.09
C CYS A 544 -13.23 20.31 -25.87
N VAL A 545 -12.81 21.38 -25.18
CA VAL A 545 -12.11 22.51 -25.78
C VAL A 545 -10.72 22.11 -26.31
N LYS A 546 -9.92 21.32 -25.57
CA LYS A 546 -8.59 20.85 -26.03
C LYS A 546 -8.67 20.13 -27.38
N PHE A 547 -9.68 19.27 -27.56
CA PHE A 547 -9.78 18.38 -28.72
C PHE A 547 -10.79 18.83 -29.79
N ASN A 548 -11.42 20.00 -29.62
CA ASN A 548 -12.48 20.51 -30.49
C ASN A 548 -13.64 19.50 -30.68
N ILE A 549 -14.14 19.00 -29.55
CA ILE A 549 -15.26 18.03 -29.46
C ILE A 549 -16.49 18.77 -28.93
N ASP A 550 -17.65 18.51 -29.54
CA ASP A 550 -18.94 19.06 -29.13
C ASP A 550 -19.24 18.73 -27.65
N GLU A 551 -19.55 19.76 -26.87
CA GLU A 551 -19.81 19.63 -25.43
C GLU A 551 -21.20 19.00 -25.18
N GLU A 552 -22.20 19.27 -26.01
CA GLU A 552 -23.59 18.90 -25.72
C GLU A 552 -23.82 17.37 -25.60
N PRO A 553 -23.26 16.50 -26.48
CA PRO A 553 -23.33 15.05 -26.33
C PRO A 553 -22.55 14.54 -25.11
N VAL A 554 -21.43 15.20 -24.77
CA VAL A 554 -20.53 14.79 -23.69
C VAL A 554 -21.14 15.14 -22.33
N GLU A 555 -21.68 16.35 -22.17
CA GLU A 555 -22.40 16.78 -20.97
C GLU A 555 -23.65 15.90 -20.74
N LYS A 556 -24.40 15.57 -21.81
CA LYS A 556 -25.53 14.62 -21.72
C LYS A 556 -25.12 13.28 -21.11
N ILE A 557 -23.94 12.75 -21.44
CA ILE A 557 -23.43 11.49 -20.87
C ILE A 557 -23.06 11.66 -19.38
N VAL A 558 -22.34 12.74 -19.03
CA VAL A 558 -21.97 13.05 -17.63
C VAL A 558 -23.22 13.23 -16.76
N GLU A 559 -24.18 14.03 -17.21
CA GLU A 559 -25.41 14.33 -16.47
C GLU A 559 -26.32 13.11 -16.36
N LYS A 560 -26.42 12.29 -17.42
CA LYS A 560 -27.08 10.97 -17.39
C LYS A 560 -26.43 10.01 -16.39
N ARG A 561 -25.15 10.16 -16.08
CA ARG A 561 -24.46 9.40 -15.01
C ARG A 561 -24.65 10.03 -13.64
N PHE A 562 -24.54 11.36 -13.52
CA PHE A 562 -24.82 12.14 -12.31
C PHE A 562 -26.20 11.81 -11.74
N ARG A 563 -27.27 11.89 -12.54
CA ARG A 563 -28.65 11.55 -12.12
C ARG A 563 -28.82 10.11 -11.66
N LYS A 564 -28.02 9.17 -12.17
CA LYS A 564 -28.02 7.78 -11.70
C LYS A 564 -27.21 7.57 -10.40
N ASN A 565 -26.46 8.56 -9.93
CA ASN A 565 -25.59 8.51 -8.75
C ASN A 565 -26.09 9.41 -7.60
N TYR A 566 -26.65 10.57 -7.94
CA TYR A 566 -27.09 11.64 -7.02
C TYR A 566 -28.03 11.13 -5.94
N HIS A 567 -27.86 11.68 -4.73
CA HIS A 567 -28.72 11.45 -3.59
C HIS A 567 -29.01 12.78 -2.86
N PRO A 568 -30.24 13.02 -2.36
CA PRO A 568 -30.58 14.19 -1.52
C PRO A 568 -29.62 14.46 -0.35
N ALA A 569 -28.93 13.44 0.14
CA ALA A 569 -27.92 13.60 1.18
C ALA A 569 -26.72 14.47 0.77
N TRP A 570 -26.43 14.60 -0.53
CA TRP A 570 -25.30 15.38 -1.00
C TRP A 570 -25.54 16.88 -0.80
N SER A 571 -26.71 17.39 -1.19
CA SER A 571 -27.08 18.79 -0.94
C SER A 571 -27.25 19.08 0.54
N ALA A 572 -27.90 18.18 1.30
CA ALA A 572 -28.07 18.35 2.74
C ALA A 572 -26.73 18.36 3.50
N ALA A 573 -25.81 17.42 3.22
CA ALA A 573 -24.50 17.40 3.87
C ALA A 573 -23.65 18.62 3.46
N PHE A 574 -23.68 19.04 2.19
CA PHE A 574 -22.97 20.22 1.70
C PHE A 574 -23.46 21.53 2.35
N ILE A 575 -24.76 21.62 2.69
CA ILE A 575 -25.37 22.77 3.40
C ILE A 575 -25.11 22.74 4.91
N LEU A 576 -24.99 21.54 5.50
CA LEU A 576 -24.83 21.37 6.96
C LEU A 576 -23.37 21.26 7.41
N ASP A 577 -22.42 20.92 6.54
CA ASP A 577 -20.99 20.90 6.88
C ASP A 577 -20.42 22.33 6.95
N PRO A 578 -19.94 22.81 8.12
CA PRO A 578 -19.38 24.15 8.26
C PRO A 578 -18.16 24.42 7.37
N PHE A 579 -17.53 23.37 6.81
CA PHE A 579 -16.43 23.51 5.86
C PHE A 579 -16.81 24.25 4.57
N TYR A 580 -18.08 24.19 4.12
CA TYR A 580 -18.52 24.86 2.87
C TYR A 580 -19.16 26.24 3.08
N LEU A 581 -19.13 26.78 4.31
CA LEU A 581 -19.67 28.11 4.56
C LEU A 581 -18.94 29.17 3.73
N MET A 582 -19.69 29.95 2.98
CA MET A 582 -19.15 31.07 2.23
C MET A 582 -19.23 32.34 3.06
N LYS A 583 -18.15 33.12 3.04
CA LYS A 583 -18.17 34.49 3.56
C LYS A 583 -19.06 35.36 2.67
N ASP A 584 -20.05 36.01 3.27
CA ASP A 584 -20.94 36.96 2.59
C ASP A 584 -20.34 38.38 2.54
N THR A 585 -21.09 39.34 2.04
CA THR A 585 -20.68 40.76 2.00
C THR A 585 -20.74 41.45 3.36
N SER A 586 -21.46 40.91 4.36
CA SER A 586 -21.44 41.42 5.75
C SER A 586 -20.28 40.85 6.58
N GLY A 587 -19.60 39.81 6.07
CA GLY A 587 -18.47 39.13 6.71
C GLY A 587 -18.85 37.86 7.50
N LYS A 588 -20.13 37.49 7.53
CA LYS A 588 -20.66 36.25 8.11
C LYS A 588 -20.33 35.05 7.23
N TYR A 589 -20.25 33.87 7.84
CA TYR A 589 -20.03 32.60 7.14
C TYR A 589 -21.35 31.84 7.03
N LEU A 590 -21.99 31.88 5.85
CA LEU A 590 -23.35 31.40 5.61
C LEU A 590 -23.39 30.12 4.73
N PRO A 591 -24.42 29.26 4.88
CA PRO A 591 -24.52 28.01 4.13
C PRO A 591 -24.65 28.21 2.61
N PRO A 592 -24.06 27.32 1.78
CA PRO A 592 -23.90 27.51 0.34
C PRO A 592 -25.16 27.29 -0.52
N PHE A 593 -26.36 27.73 -0.07
CA PHE A 593 -27.62 27.58 -0.81
C PHE A 593 -27.57 28.12 -2.24
N LYS A 594 -26.88 29.24 -2.48
CA LYS A 594 -26.71 29.82 -3.83
C LYS A 594 -25.91 28.94 -4.83
N CYS A 595 -25.34 27.83 -4.35
CA CYS A 595 -24.65 26.83 -5.17
C CYS A 595 -25.51 25.57 -5.42
N LEU A 596 -26.76 25.55 -4.95
CA LEU A 596 -27.72 24.48 -5.21
C LEU A 596 -28.72 24.88 -6.30
N THR A 597 -29.27 23.89 -7.00
CA THR A 597 -30.48 24.08 -7.81
C THR A 597 -31.73 24.15 -6.91
N HIS A 598 -32.81 24.74 -7.43
CA HIS A 598 -34.12 24.77 -6.76
C HIS A 598 -34.70 23.36 -6.46
N GLU A 599 -34.27 22.32 -7.18
CA GLU A 599 -34.60 20.93 -6.85
C GLU A 599 -33.76 20.40 -5.69
N GLN A 600 -32.46 20.69 -5.70
CA GLN A 600 -31.52 20.33 -4.64
C GLN A 600 -31.85 21.04 -3.30
N GLU A 601 -32.31 22.30 -3.32
CA GLU A 601 -32.82 22.98 -2.12
C GLU A 601 -34.02 22.23 -1.52
N LYS A 602 -35.01 21.86 -2.34
CA LYS A 602 -36.18 21.06 -1.89
C LYS A 602 -35.79 19.69 -1.35
N ASP A 603 -34.70 19.12 -1.84
CA ASP A 603 -34.16 17.85 -1.35
C ASP A 603 -33.52 17.97 0.04
N VAL A 604 -32.96 19.14 0.40
CA VAL A 604 -32.49 19.45 1.76
C VAL A 604 -33.65 19.38 2.75
N ASP A 605 -34.74 20.11 2.48
CA ASP A 605 -35.92 20.19 3.36
C ASP A 605 -36.58 18.81 3.54
N LYS A 606 -36.80 18.07 2.44
CA LYS A 606 -37.37 16.71 2.45
C LYS A 606 -36.51 15.73 3.24
N LEU A 607 -35.17 15.82 3.13
CA LEU A 607 -34.29 14.88 3.81
C LEU A 607 -34.19 15.18 5.30
N ILE A 608 -34.04 16.45 5.68
CA ILE A 608 -33.98 16.83 7.10
C ILE A 608 -35.27 16.42 7.82
N THR A 609 -36.44 16.67 7.22
CA THR A 609 -37.74 16.25 7.78
C THR A 609 -37.95 14.73 7.80
N ARG A 610 -37.29 13.96 6.92
CA ARG A 610 -37.31 12.47 6.94
C ARG A 610 -36.47 11.86 8.06
N LEU A 611 -35.37 12.50 8.44
CA LEU A 611 -34.35 11.98 9.37
C LEU A 611 -34.62 12.30 10.85
N VAL A 612 -35.60 13.16 11.14
CA VAL A 612 -36.10 13.46 12.50
C VAL A 612 -37.46 12.81 12.76
N THR A 613 -37.99 12.90 13.98
CA THR A 613 -39.36 12.45 14.26
C THR A 613 -40.39 13.42 13.67
N ARG A 614 -41.66 13.01 13.55
CA ARG A 614 -42.72 13.88 12.99
C ARG A 614 -42.95 15.14 13.83
N GLU A 615 -42.71 15.02 15.13
CA GLU A 615 -42.82 16.06 16.13
C GLU A 615 -41.63 17.03 16.00
N GLU A 616 -40.41 16.51 15.80
CA GLU A 616 -39.21 17.32 15.58
C GLU A 616 -39.14 17.98 14.18
N ALA A 617 -39.93 17.53 13.20
CA ALA A 617 -39.85 18.00 11.81
C ALA A 617 -40.00 19.52 11.63
N HIS A 618 -40.95 20.14 12.33
CA HIS A 618 -41.15 21.59 12.27
C HIS A 618 -40.00 22.36 12.97
N ILE A 619 -39.48 21.82 14.07
CA ILE A 619 -38.34 22.37 14.83
C ILE A 619 -37.10 22.35 13.95
N ALA A 620 -36.81 21.22 13.28
CA ALA A 620 -35.67 21.06 12.39
C ALA A 620 -35.70 22.03 11.19
N LEU A 621 -36.89 22.35 10.65
CA LEU A 621 -37.03 23.37 9.60
C LEU A 621 -36.85 24.80 10.13
N MET A 622 -37.36 25.13 11.32
CA MET A 622 -37.10 26.43 11.96
C MET A 622 -35.60 26.62 12.25
N GLU A 623 -34.95 25.58 12.78
CA GLU A 623 -33.51 25.53 12.99
C GLU A 623 -32.73 25.65 11.66
N LEU A 624 -33.20 25.04 10.57
CA LEU A 624 -32.59 25.20 9.23
C LEU A 624 -32.69 26.63 8.70
N MET A 625 -33.82 27.31 8.89
CA MET A 625 -33.97 28.72 8.49
C MET A 625 -33.11 29.65 9.34
N LYS A 626 -32.91 29.33 10.63
CA LYS A 626 -31.93 30.00 11.50
C LYS A 626 -30.51 29.78 10.97
N TRP A 627 -30.12 28.54 10.66
CA TRP A 627 -28.81 28.20 10.09
C TRP A 627 -28.54 28.93 8.76
N ARG A 628 -29.55 29.03 7.88
CA ARG A 628 -29.50 29.74 6.59
C ARG A 628 -29.27 31.25 6.72
N SER A 629 -29.60 31.87 7.86
CA SER A 629 -29.59 33.33 8.05
C SER A 629 -28.54 33.84 9.06
N GLU A 630 -28.21 33.03 10.07
CA GLU A 630 -27.16 33.33 11.05
C GLU A 630 -25.81 32.72 10.66
N GLY A 631 -25.81 31.48 10.15
CA GLY A 631 -24.60 30.72 9.83
C GLY A 631 -23.73 30.43 11.05
N LEU A 632 -22.41 30.54 10.89
CA LEU A 632 -21.41 30.34 11.95
C LEU A 632 -20.56 31.60 12.17
N ASP A 633 -20.07 31.76 13.40
CA ASP A 633 -19.09 32.78 13.74
C ASP A 633 -17.80 32.65 12.88
N PRO A 634 -17.24 33.77 12.37
CA PRO A 634 -16.04 33.76 11.53
C PRO A 634 -14.83 33.01 12.11
N LEU A 635 -14.61 33.02 13.43
CA LEU A 635 -13.46 32.36 14.06
C LEU A 635 -13.61 30.84 13.97
N TYR A 636 -14.79 30.30 14.29
CA TYR A 636 -15.05 28.86 14.19
C TYR A 636 -15.12 28.40 12.73
N ALA A 637 -15.70 29.20 11.83
CA ALA A 637 -15.72 28.88 10.40
C ALA A 637 -14.30 28.80 9.80
N GLN A 638 -13.44 29.79 10.11
CA GLN A 638 -12.04 29.76 9.70
C GLN A 638 -11.28 28.58 10.33
N ALA A 639 -11.54 28.24 11.60
CA ALA A 639 -10.92 27.10 12.27
C ALA A 639 -11.28 25.74 11.62
N VAL A 640 -12.51 25.57 11.11
CA VAL A 640 -12.91 24.40 10.32
C VAL A 640 -12.24 24.40 8.94
N GLN A 641 -12.13 25.58 8.31
CA GLN A 641 -11.61 25.73 6.94
C GLN A 641 -10.08 25.76 6.83
N VAL A 642 -9.33 25.68 7.95
CA VAL A 642 -7.86 25.62 7.91
C VAL A 642 -7.41 24.42 7.07
N LYS A 643 -6.62 24.69 6.04
CA LYS A 643 -5.88 23.67 5.29
C LYS A 643 -4.39 23.73 5.64
N GLN A 644 -3.76 22.57 5.72
CA GLN A 644 -2.32 22.40 5.89
C GLN A 644 -1.76 21.53 4.77
N GLN A 645 -0.48 21.69 4.48
CA GLN A 645 0.19 20.85 3.50
C GLN A 645 0.46 19.47 4.10
N ASP A 646 -0.07 18.43 3.46
CA ASP A 646 0.21 17.03 3.76
C ASP A 646 1.72 16.76 3.58
N PRO A 647 2.45 16.30 4.61
CA PRO A 647 3.89 16.08 4.53
C PRO A 647 4.31 14.89 3.66
N VAL A 648 3.37 14.03 3.27
CA VAL A 648 3.58 12.86 2.40
C VAL A 648 3.16 13.18 0.96
N THR A 649 1.94 13.68 0.75
CA THR A 649 1.42 13.93 -0.61
C THR A 649 1.69 15.34 -1.15
N GLY A 650 2.12 16.28 -0.32
CA GLY A 650 2.33 17.68 -0.69
C GLY A 650 1.05 18.48 -0.99
N LYS A 651 -0.15 17.85 -0.92
CA LYS A 651 -1.45 18.48 -1.19
C LYS A 651 -1.98 19.25 0.03
N MET A 652 -2.81 20.26 -0.21
CA MET A 652 -3.45 21.06 0.86
C MET A 652 -4.72 20.37 1.39
N LYS A 653 -4.60 19.66 2.52
CA LYS A 653 -5.68 18.90 3.17
C LYS A 653 -6.28 19.65 4.36
N ILE A 654 -7.48 19.26 4.79
CA ILE A 654 -8.16 19.84 5.96
C ILE A 654 -7.33 19.53 7.21
N ALA A 655 -6.93 20.56 7.97
CA ALA A 655 -6.00 20.43 9.09
C ALA A 655 -6.58 19.65 10.28
N ASN A 656 -7.89 19.72 10.48
CA ASN A 656 -8.61 18.90 11.45
C ASN A 656 -9.97 18.46 10.87
N PRO A 657 -10.03 17.28 10.22
CA PRO A 657 -11.25 16.75 9.60
C PRO A 657 -12.41 16.49 10.58
N GLN A 658 -12.19 16.59 11.90
CA GLN A 658 -13.24 16.43 12.91
C GLN A 658 -13.89 17.76 13.33
N SER A 659 -13.32 18.91 12.95
CA SER A 659 -13.82 20.23 13.41
C SER A 659 -15.28 20.48 13.02
N SER A 660 -15.71 20.07 11.82
CA SER A 660 -17.10 20.19 11.38
C SER A 660 -18.09 19.52 12.33
N ARG A 661 -17.79 18.29 12.79
CA ARG A 661 -18.62 17.56 13.77
C ARG A 661 -18.55 18.22 15.15
N LEU A 662 -17.34 18.57 15.61
CA LEU A 662 -17.14 19.18 16.93
C LEU A 662 -17.82 20.55 17.06
N VAL A 663 -17.90 21.35 15.99
CA VAL A 663 -18.64 22.63 15.98
C VAL A 663 -20.14 22.41 16.18
N TRP A 664 -20.74 21.39 15.54
CA TRP A 664 -22.13 21.02 15.79
C TRP A 664 -22.38 20.54 17.22
N GLU A 665 -21.45 19.77 17.78
CA GLU A 665 -21.56 19.20 19.14
C GLU A 665 -21.29 20.21 20.27
N THR A 666 -20.67 21.36 19.98
CA THR A 666 -20.24 22.33 21.01
C THR A 666 -20.77 23.75 20.80
N CYS A 667 -20.49 24.33 19.63
CA CYS A 667 -20.78 25.73 19.32
C CYS A 667 -22.24 25.92 18.89
N LEU A 668 -22.80 24.94 18.16
CA LEU A 668 -24.18 24.96 17.65
C LEU A 668 -25.14 24.10 18.49
N LYS A 669 -24.83 23.87 19.77
CA LYS A 669 -25.62 23.08 20.74
C LYS A 669 -27.09 23.48 20.88
N ASP A 670 -27.44 24.71 20.48
CA ASP A 670 -28.80 25.25 20.52
C ASP A 670 -29.69 24.68 19.40
N PHE A 671 -29.09 24.12 18.34
CA PHE A 671 -29.76 23.48 17.21
C PHE A 671 -29.99 21.99 17.52
N LYS A 672 -31.08 21.67 18.21
CA LYS A 672 -31.31 20.37 18.85
C LYS A 672 -31.75 19.27 17.88
N SER A 673 -32.56 19.60 16.88
CA SER A 673 -33.08 18.62 15.92
C SER A 673 -32.23 18.60 14.64
N LEU A 674 -31.84 19.78 14.15
CA LEU A 674 -30.94 19.95 13.01
C LEU A 674 -29.52 19.45 13.34
N GLY A 675 -29.00 19.72 14.54
CA GLY A 675 -27.66 19.28 14.94
C GLY A 675 -27.52 17.75 14.92
N LYS A 676 -28.55 17.01 15.37
CA LYS A 676 -28.62 15.54 15.25
C LYS A 676 -28.54 15.07 13.80
N VAL A 677 -29.18 15.78 12.88
CA VAL A 677 -29.15 15.44 11.43
C VAL A 677 -27.79 15.79 10.84
N ALA A 678 -27.23 16.96 11.18
CA ALA A 678 -25.94 17.40 10.68
C ALA A 678 -24.81 16.42 11.05
N VAL A 679 -24.64 16.09 12.34
CA VAL A 679 -23.57 15.15 12.76
C VAL A 679 -23.72 13.75 12.16
N ARG A 680 -24.95 13.33 11.82
CA ARG A 680 -25.26 12.07 11.14
C ARG A 680 -25.05 12.10 9.62
N LEU A 681 -25.11 13.27 8.98
CA LEU A 681 -24.92 13.40 7.53
C LEU A 681 -23.47 13.70 7.14
N ILE A 682 -22.80 14.61 7.85
CA ILE A 682 -21.50 15.14 7.43
C ILE A 682 -20.35 14.12 7.59
N PHE A 683 -20.49 13.13 8.49
CA PHE A 683 -19.49 12.06 8.66
C PHE A 683 -19.64 10.89 7.67
N LEU A 684 -20.75 10.82 6.90
CA LEU A 684 -21.00 9.71 5.99
C LEU A 684 -19.93 9.71 4.88
N HIS A 685 -19.32 8.57 4.61
CA HIS A 685 -18.45 8.41 3.44
C HIS A 685 -19.29 8.17 2.18
N ALA A 686 -18.86 8.77 1.09
CA ALA A 686 -19.40 8.59 -0.26
C ALA A 686 -18.81 7.36 -0.99
N THR A 687 -17.84 6.68 -0.36
CA THR A 687 -17.09 5.55 -0.91
C THR A 687 -17.23 4.29 -0.07
N ALA A 688 -17.47 3.15 -0.72
CA ALA A 688 -17.49 1.84 -0.08
C ALA A 688 -16.09 1.22 0.14
N CYS A 689 -15.03 1.86 -0.37
CA CYS A 689 -13.67 1.33 -0.46
C CYS A 689 -13.18 0.72 0.86
N GLY A 690 -13.06 -0.61 0.86
CA GLY A 690 -12.48 -1.39 1.94
C GLY A 690 -11.02 -1.77 1.67
N PHE A 691 -10.55 -2.76 2.42
CA PHE A 691 -9.23 -3.37 2.27
C PHE A 691 -9.07 -4.09 0.91
N LYS A 692 -7.95 -3.87 0.24
CA LYS A 692 -7.50 -4.67 -0.92
C LYS A 692 -6.67 -5.87 -0.42
N CYS A 693 -7.14 -7.08 -0.70
CA CYS A 693 -6.39 -8.32 -0.49
C CYS A 693 -5.29 -8.46 -1.55
N ASN A 694 -4.17 -9.13 -1.24
CA ASN A 694 -3.21 -9.48 -2.29
C ASN A 694 -3.81 -10.56 -3.21
N TRP A 695 -3.69 -10.37 -4.52
CA TRP A 695 -4.14 -11.29 -5.56
C TRP A 695 -3.55 -12.70 -5.41
N SER A 696 -2.27 -12.82 -5.02
CA SER A 696 -1.59 -14.09 -4.77
C SER A 696 -2.29 -14.94 -3.70
N PHE A 697 -2.74 -14.30 -2.63
CA PHE A 697 -3.47 -14.91 -1.53
C PHE A 697 -4.93 -15.23 -1.89
N MET A 698 -5.60 -14.38 -2.68
CA MET A 698 -6.91 -14.72 -3.25
C MET A 698 -6.82 -15.95 -4.16
N ARG A 699 -5.79 -16.05 -5.02
CA ARG A 699 -5.51 -17.25 -5.82
C ARG A 699 -5.25 -18.48 -4.94
N TRP A 700 -4.54 -18.32 -3.81
CA TRP A 700 -4.36 -19.40 -2.83
C TRP A 700 -5.68 -19.87 -2.20
N ILE A 701 -6.56 -18.94 -1.80
CA ILE A 701 -7.90 -19.24 -1.26
C ILE A 701 -8.75 -19.98 -2.31
N CYS A 702 -8.78 -19.52 -3.56
CA CYS A 702 -9.54 -20.18 -4.62
C CYS A 702 -9.07 -21.63 -4.87
N VAL A 703 -7.76 -21.90 -4.79
CA VAL A 703 -7.19 -23.24 -5.00
C VAL A 703 -7.34 -24.16 -3.78
N HIS A 704 -7.38 -23.62 -2.56
CA HIS A 704 -7.45 -24.41 -1.30
C HIS A 704 -8.81 -24.34 -0.58
N GLY A 705 -9.79 -23.65 -1.15
CA GLY A 705 -11.07 -23.28 -0.52
C GLY A 705 -11.99 -24.44 -0.14
N HIS A 706 -11.69 -25.67 -0.58
CA HIS A 706 -12.48 -26.86 -0.23
C HIS A 706 -12.39 -27.29 1.24
N SER A 707 -11.51 -26.70 2.05
CA SER A 707 -11.43 -26.95 3.50
C SER A 707 -12.00 -25.80 4.33
N ARG A 708 -13.03 -26.10 5.13
CA ARG A 708 -13.62 -25.16 6.11
C ARG A 708 -12.58 -24.56 7.06
N VAL A 709 -11.55 -25.32 7.43
CA VAL A 709 -10.46 -24.87 8.32
C VAL A 709 -9.43 -24.01 7.57
N GLY A 710 -9.30 -24.18 6.24
CA GLY A 710 -8.54 -23.26 5.40
C GLY A 710 -9.23 -21.90 5.28
N LEU A 711 -10.56 -21.91 5.10
CA LEU A 711 -11.38 -20.71 4.97
C LEU A 711 -11.41 -19.87 6.25
N ASP A 712 -11.59 -20.50 7.42
CA ASP A 712 -11.53 -19.85 8.74
C ASP A 712 -10.20 -19.11 8.96
N ARG A 713 -9.07 -19.80 8.73
CA ARG A 713 -7.73 -19.19 8.79
C ARG A 713 -7.57 -18.02 7.83
N ALA A 714 -8.06 -18.15 6.60
CA ALA A 714 -8.00 -17.09 5.61
C ALA A 714 -8.81 -15.86 6.07
N GLN A 715 -10.02 -16.05 6.59
CA GLN A 715 -10.84 -14.96 7.14
C GLN A 715 -10.16 -14.27 8.32
N LYS A 716 -9.49 -15.02 9.22
CA LYS A 716 -8.71 -14.46 10.34
C LYS A 716 -7.52 -13.61 9.86
N MET A 717 -6.76 -14.10 8.87
CA MET A 717 -5.66 -13.34 8.27
C MET A 717 -6.14 -12.06 7.56
N ILE A 718 -7.23 -12.13 6.79
CA ILE A 718 -7.86 -10.95 6.16
C ILE A 718 -8.24 -9.92 7.23
N PHE A 719 -8.82 -10.38 8.35
CA PHE A 719 -9.28 -9.49 9.41
C PHE A 719 -8.12 -8.71 10.05
N ILE A 720 -7.03 -9.40 10.43
CA ILE A 720 -5.83 -8.78 11.01
C ILE A 720 -5.20 -7.78 10.02
N ALA A 721 -4.97 -8.21 8.77
CA ALA A 721 -4.35 -7.35 7.76
C ALA A 721 -5.22 -6.12 7.39
N ALA A 722 -6.54 -6.29 7.38
CA ALA A 722 -7.47 -5.20 7.13
C ALA A 722 -7.44 -4.14 8.24
N HIS A 723 -7.36 -4.54 9.50
CA HIS A 723 -7.19 -3.60 10.62
C HIS A 723 -5.86 -2.85 10.51
N ALA A 724 -4.74 -3.55 10.32
CA ALA A 724 -3.43 -2.92 10.21
C ALA A 724 -3.32 -1.92 9.03
N LYS A 725 -3.87 -2.24 7.84
CA LYS A 725 -3.93 -1.27 6.73
C LYS A 725 -4.86 -0.08 7.03
N LEU A 726 -6.02 -0.30 7.68
CA LEU A 726 -6.97 0.76 8.02
C LEU A 726 -6.42 1.75 9.07
N GLU A 727 -5.58 1.29 9.98
CA GLU A 727 -4.99 2.11 11.03
C GLU A 727 -3.77 2.90 10.55
N ARG A 728 -2.96 2.31 9.67
CA ARG A 728 -1.71 2.92 9.21
C ARG A 728 -1.92 4.21 8.42
N ARG A 729 -2.89 4.26 7.50
CA ARG A 729 -3.20 5.33 6.52
C ARG A 729 -2.07 5.78 5.59
N ASP A 730 -0.83 5.83 6.06
CA ASP A 730 0.30 6.50 5.42
C ASP A 730 1.21 5.54 4.63
N PHE A 731 0.90 4.25 4.60
CA PHE A 731 1.63 3.22 3.84
C PHE A 731 0.77 2.67 2.69
N SER A 732 0.62 3.49 1.65
CA SER A 732 0.07 3.06 0.37
C SER A 732 1.18 2.74 -0.63
N SER A 733 1.00 1.67 -1.40
CA SER A 733 1.58 1.50 -2.74
C SER A 733 3.09 1.23 -2.91
N GLU A 734 3.82 0.54 -2.03
CA GLU A 734 5.09 -0.09 -2.47
C GLU A 734 4.85 -1.54 -2.88
N GLU A 735 4.51 -2.44 -1.95
CA GLU A 735 4.20 -3.86 -2.27
C GLU A 735 3.10 -4.04 -3.34
N GLU A 736 2.12 -3.13 -3.41
CA GLU A 736 1.08 -3.17 -4.45
C GLU A 736 1.58 -2.66 -5.83
N LYS A 737 2.54 -1.72 -5.88
CA LYS A 737 3.23 -1.35 -7.14
C LYS A 737 4.15 -2.47 -7.62
N ASP A 738 4.89 -3.09 -6.70
CA ASP A 738 5.75 -4.24 -7.01
C ASP A 738 4.91 -5.41 -7.54
N ALA A 739 3.74 -5.67 -6.95
CA ALA A 739 2.81 -6.67 -7.44
C ALA A 739 2.29 -6.35 -8.86
N GLU A 740 2.01 -5.08 -9.19
CA GLU A 740 1.65 -4.67 -10.56
C GLU A 740 2.83 -4.81 -11.55
N LEU A 741 4.05 -4.43 -11.14
CA LEU A 741 5.29 -4.62 -11.92
C LEU A 741 5.53 -6.10 -12.27
N PHE A 742 5.46 -6.99 -11.27
CA PHE A 742 5.62 -8.43 -11.50
C PHE A 742 4.41 -9.06 -12.20
N ALA A 743 3.21 -8.50 -12.09
CA ALA A 743 2.06 -8.93 -12.89
C ALA A 743 2.21 -8.59 -14.38
N MET A 744 2.82 -7.44 -14.71
CA MET A 744 3.13 -7.09 -16.09
C MET A 744 4.24 -7.99 -16.68
N ALA A 745 5.24 -8.37 -15.89
CA ALA A 745 6.32 -9.25 -16.34
C ALA A 745 5.88 -10.72 -16.55
N ASN A 746 4.92 -11.23 -15.79
CA ASN A 746 4.50 -12.64 -15.85
C ASN A 746 3.56 -13.00 -17.04
N GLY A 747 3.33 -12.08 -17.98
CA GLY A 747 2.48 -12.33 -19.16
C GLY A 747 3.01 -13.39 -20.14
N GLU A 748 4.27 -13.81 -20.01
CA GLU A 748 4.95 -14.69 -20.99
C GLU A 748 4.69 -16.20 -20.80
N ASN A 749 4.15 -16.64 -19.66
CA ASN A 749 4.26 -18.04 -19.22
C ASN A 749 3.01 -18.94 -19.36
N ASP A 750 1.85 -18.39 -19.75
CA ASP A 750 0.59 -19.17 -19.87
C ASP A 750 0.39 -19.85 -21.25
N MET A 751 1.33 -19.73 -22.20
CA MET A 751 1.22 -20.31 -23.56
C MET A 751 1.60 -21.80 -23.69
N LEU A 752 1.93 -22.51 -22.60
CA LEU A 752 2.50 -23.87 -22.66
C LEU A 752 1.57 -25.03 -22.20
N ASN A 753 0.25 -24.81 -22.11
CA ASN A 753 -0.70 -25.87 -21.69
C ASN A 753 -1.88 -26.17 -22.67
N GLU A 754 -2.02 -25.48 -23.82
CA GLU A 754 -3.11 -25.74 -24.78
C GLU A 754 -2.75 -26.75 -25.91
N VAL A 755 -2.00 -27.82 -25.62
CA VAL A 755 -1.51 -28.78 -26.66
C VAL A 755 -1.91 -30.24 -26.42
N PHE A 756 -2.58 -30.57 -25.30
CA PHE A 756 -3.06 -31.95 -25.02
C PHE A 756 -4.49 -31.99 -24.46
N ALA A 757 -5.46 -31.57 -25.29
CA ALA A 757 -6.89 -31.62 -24.96
C ALA A 757 -7.82 -32.01 -26.12
N ASP A 758 -7.30 -32.58 -27.21
CA ASP A 758 -8.10 -33.07 -28.35
C ASP A 758 -7.77 -34.53 -28.70
N ALA A 759 -8.55 -35.45 -28.14
CA ALA A 759 -8.62 -36.86 -28.55
C ALA A 759 -10.01 -37.41 -28.19
N PRO A 760 -10.92 -37.65 -29.15
CA PRO A 760 -12.25 -38.15 -28.86
C PRO A 760 -12.21 -39.64 -28.51
N SER A 761 -12.75 -40.01 -27.34
CA SER A 761 -12.94 -41.41 -26.95
C SER A 761 -14.13 -42.04 -27.70
N VAL A 762 -13.85 -43.13 -28.41
CA VAL A 762 -14.83 -44.16 -28.79
C VAL A 762 -14.92 -45.19 -27.65
#